data_AF-A0A0F9Q920-F1
#
_entry.id   AF-A0A0F9Q920-F1
#
_cell.length_a   1.000
_cell.length_b   1.000
_cell.length_c   1.000
_cell.angle_alpha   90.00
_cell.angle_beta   90.00
_cell.angle_gamma   90.00
#
_symmetry.space_group_name_H-M   'P 1'
#
loop_
_entity.id
_entity.type
_entity.pdbx_description
1 polymer ?
#
loop_
_entity_poly.entity_id
_entity_poly.type
_entity_poly.pdbx_seq_one_letter_code
_entity_poly.pdbx_strand_id
1 'polypeptide(L)'
;MGTTTEKKLRLRVRKRDGTIRNWDERRVVRAMMGAFNEVDPTKVPDVTPMVQLVMRNLEPSTGGIVEIEDIQDRVEHALIFFGHLDVAKAFIIFRDKRAELRKSRQKPDQDALSDYIHLAKYGRWVKKLGRRETYQETVSRVEKMHLDRYCHDRNDDLRPMIVNAFDRVREKKVLPSMRSMQFAGAAVEQHHARMYNCLAKSTAFITDEGVRTFEDFQDGDNVTVLTHKGKLRPATVRNFGSDRLYRVEFARGRSRKTVMATQDHRWILASGRETTALQVGDRVEVGPDVHFGWEELDAEERMDWCAGFAFGDGSFRKESGGNFIRLCGRKSDYGPRFESCEFQVDYYYIEDDAMVRLKGTFPKTLPDRPSRGFVLGYLEADGSWDSLGRPYEIQATGEKTVSWLRRWLPVFGYYILHEEDFTNSDTNYGKRSGLTIRFGIMRPSKNPVYIGWTVKSFEEEHTDDTWCLEVEEDHSFVLPSGIVTGNCSFSHVDRPEVFAEALYLLLAGSGVGFSVQWHHVERLLPIKWIDKTNVQHHVVKDSIEGWADALRAIVGGMMLGRHVEFAYHEIRPEGAILRTSGGRAPGHLPLKTCLERIRGLLYSAQGRKLRPIECHDIMCHLAEAVLAGGIRRSSLISLFSADDTEMLYAKTAGTFNPGKGVNGQRTMANNSAVLDKNEDERTLKKKFSRIVRLAQDGWGEPGFFFTHDLDYGTNPCGEIGLHPKTRDGVSGFAFCNLCEVNMARIRTREEFVACARAASLIGTLQAGYTEFRYLSKASHEIATTDALLGIGLTGMADNPDLAMNGYAQQEAANAATMTNETVAAMIGIPTAQRVTCVKPSGTASLELGGVGSGIHPHHARRYLRRVTANPLEPVARLFREVNPHMVEVKPNGDWALVFPTQAPDGSDTVKEMCALEFLECVLGTYDSWIVPGTVGQRSPGLTHNVSATVTVRDEELQGVIDKVWENRDRIAAMSFAPITIDKKFPFAPREAIETEADEERWATLIRHYRPVDYSLMREEPGSVNRPGLEPACVGESCEI
;
A
#
# COMPACT_ATOMS: atom_id res chain seq x y z
N MET A 1 -35.91 36.22 14.76
CA MET A 1 -36.31 35.15 13.81
C MET A 1 -35.24 35.08 12.75
N GLY A 2 -34.70 33.89 12.45
CA GLY A 2 -33.63 33.74 11.45
C GLY A 2 -34.11 34.04 10.03
N THR A 3 -33.19 34.45 9.17
CA THR A 3 -33.41 34.73 7.76
C THR A 3 -33.74 33.45 6.97
N THR A 4 -34.37 33.60 5.80
CA THR A 4 -34.70 32.48 4.90
C THR A 4 -33.47 31.65 4.50
N THR A 5 -32.30 32.29 4.43
CA THR A 5 -31.01 31.65 4.13
C THR A 5 -30.56 30.70 5.24
N GLU A 6 -30.72 31.08 6.52
CA GLU A 6 -30.38 30.22 7.66
C GLU A 6 -31.29 28.97 7.73
N LYS A 7 -32.55 29.09 7.32
CA LYS A 7 -33.46 27.93 7.19
C LYS A 7 -32.97 26.89 6.15
N LYS A 8 -32.34 27.31 5.04
CA LYS A 8 -31.86 26.38 4.01
C LYS A 8 -30.76 25.43 4.51
N LEU A 9 -29.94 25.87 5.46
CA LEU A 9 -28.71 25.16 5.90
C LEU A 9 -28.93 24.00 6.91
N ARG A 10 -30.16 23.67 7.29
CA ARG A 10 -30.47 22.61 8.27
C ARG A 10 -31.59 21.64 7.88
N LEU A 11 -32.06 21.70 6.63
CA LEU A 11 -33.10 20.79 6.13
C LEU A 11 -32.52 19.39 5.85
N ARG A 12 -33.24 18.37 6.28
CA ARG A 12 -32.96 16.95 6.00
C ARG A 12 -34.20 16.28 5.41
N VAL A 13 -33.98 15.29 4.56
CA VAL A 13 -35.05 14.56 3.86
C VAL A 13 -35.07 13.12 4.33
N ARG A 14 -36.21 12.65 4.85
CA ARG A 14 -36.46 11.23 5.10
C ARG A 14 -37.03 10.59 3.84
N LYS A 15 -36.43 9.48 3.40
CA LYS A 15 -36.90 8.66 2.28
C LYS A 15 -37.90 7.59 2.75
N ARG A 16 -38.63 6.99 1.79
CA ARG A 16 -39.52 5.83 1.98
C ARG A 16 -38.84 4.57 2.58
N ASP A 17 -37.51 4.50 2.56
CA ASP A 17 -36.70 3.42 3.16
C ASP A 17 -36.25 3.72 4.60
N GLY A 18 -36.68 4.87 5.16
CA GLY A 18 -36.29 5.35 6.49
C GLY A 18 -34.95 6.11 6.51
N THR A 19 -34.16 6.10 5.43
CA THR A 19 -32.88 6.82 5.39
C THR A 19 -33.10 8.33 5.43
N ILE A 20 -32.29 9.04 6.22
CA ILE A 20 -32.31 10.49 6.35
C ILE A 20 -31.04 11.03 5.67
N ARG A 21 -31.20 11.92 4.68
CA ARG A 21 -30.09 12.60 4.00
C ARG A 21 -30.20 14.12 4.13
N ASN A 22 -29.12 14.83 3.86
CA ASN A 22 -29.15 16.30 3.79
C ASN A 22 -29.97 16.77 2.59
N TRP A 23 -30.53 17.98 2.67
CA TRP A 23 -31.24 18.61 1.56
C TRP A 23 -30.29 18.90 0.37
N ASP A 24 -30.70 18.51 -0.83
CA ASP A 24 -29.99 18.78 -2.10
C ASP A 24 -30.98 19.34 -3.13
N GLU A 25 -30.97 20.66 -3.31
CA GLU A 25 -31.83 21.39 -4.24
C GLU A 25 -31.61 20.94 -5.71
N ARG A 26 -30.41 20.43 -6.05
CA ARG A 26 -30.08 19.90 -7.39
C ARG A 26 -30.87 18.64 -7.72
N ARG A 27 -31.44 17.93 -6.74
CA ARG A 27 -32.33 16.77 -6.99
C ARG A 27 -33.73 17.21 -7.42
N VAL A 28 -34.24 18.31 -6.86
CA VAL A 28 -35.53 18.88 -7.26
C VAL A 28 -35.43 19.48 -8.67
N VAL A 29 -34.37 20.23 -8.95
CA VAL A 29 -34.06 20.76 -10.29
C VAL A 29 -34.02 19.63 -11.32
N ARG A 30 -33.22 18.57 -11.08
CA ARG A 30 -33.12 17.42 -12.00
C ARG A 30 -34.46 16.68 -12.17
N ALA A 31 -35.27 16.56 -11.12
CA ALA A 31 -36.58 15.91 -11.21
C ALA A 31 -37.59 16.73 -12.05
N MET A 32 -37.63 18.06 -11.86
CA MET A 32 -38.47 18.95 -12.68
C MET A 32 -37.99 18.96 -14.14
N MET A 33 -36.70 19.18 -14.40
CA MET A 33 -36.14 19.19 -15.75
C MET A 33 -36.38 17.85 -16.48
N GLY A 34 -36.26 16.72 -15.77
CA GLY A 34 -36.60 15.40 -16.31
C GLY A 34 -38.07 15.29 -16.72
N ALA A 35 -39.00 15.80 -15.92
CA ALA A 35 -40.42 15.80 -16.26
C ALA A 35 -40.73 16.71 -17.47
N PHE A 36 -40.09 17.88 -17.59
CA PHE A 36 -40.22 18.73 -18.78
C PHE A 36 -39.67 18.02 -20.03
N ASN A 37 -38.50 17.40 -19.93
CA ASN A 37 -37.85 16.72 -21.05
C ASN A 37 -38.61 15.45 -21.50
N GLU A 38 -39.36 14.79 -20.61
CA GLU A 38 -40.26 13.66 -20.97
C GLU A 38 -41.47 14.13 -21.79
N VAL A 39 -41.90 15.39 -21.64
CA VAL A 39 -43.05 15.97 -22.37
C VAL A 39 -42.61 16.66 -23.66
N ASP A 40 -41.61 17.54 -23.59
CA ASP A 40 -41.05 18.24 -24.75
C ASP A 40 -39.59 18.70 -24.48
N PRO A 41 -38.58 17.97 -24.99
CA PRO A 41 -37.17 18.37 -24.91
C PRO A 41 -36.86 19.75 -25.48
N THR A 42 -37.71 20.29 -26.37
CA THR A 42 -37.49 21.59 -27.01
C THR A 42 -38.04 22.78 -26.20
N LYS A 43 -38.76 22.53 -25.10
CA LYS A 43 -39.44 23.56 -24.29
C LYS A 43 -39.19 23.42 -22.78
N VAL A 44 -38.00 23.00 -22.37
CA VAL A 44 -37.60 23.01 -20.95
C VAL A 44 -37.37 24.46 -20.48
N PRO A 45 -38.16 25.01 -19.55
CA PRO A 45 -37.98 26.37 -19.05
C PRO A 45 -36.94 26.42 -17.92
N ASP A 46 -36.60 27.63 -17.45
CA ASP A 46 -35.95 27.78 -16.15
C ASP A 46 -36.90 27.32 -15.04
N VAL A 47 -36.55 26.22 -14.36
CA VAL A 47 -37.31 25.66 -13.24
C VAL A 47 -37.04 26.38 -11.92
N THR A 48 -36.08 27.31 -11.85
CA THR A 48 -35.68 28.00 -10.61
C THR A 48 -36.85 28.67 -9.87
N PRO A 49 -37.81 29.38 -10.52
CA PRO A 49 -38.97 29.94 -9.84
C PRO A 49 -39.89 28.86 -9.22
N MET A 50 -39.99 27.70 -9.87
CA MET A 50 -40.80 26.57 -9.39
C MET A 50 -40.12 25.91 -8.17
N VAL A 51 -38.80 25.71 -8.22
CA VAL A 51 -38.01 25.20 -7.10
C VAL A 51 -38.03 26.16 -5.90
N GLN A 52 -37.99 27.48 -6.13
CA GLN A 52 -38.19 28.48 -5.09
C GLN A 52 -39.58 28.39 -4.44
N LEU A 53 -40.64 28.13 -5.22
CA LEU A 53 -41.99 27.92 -4.70
C LEU A 53 -42.11 26.61 -3.90
N VAL A 54 -41.47 25.51 -4.34
CA VAL A 54 -41.32 24.28 -3.54
C VAL A 54 -40.69 24.62 -2.20
N MET A 55 -39.50 25.23 -2.21
CA MET A 55 -38.74 25.57 -1.01
C MET A 55 -39.48 26.48 -0.03
N ARG A 56 -40.29 27.43 -0.54
CA ARG A 56 -41.09 28.33 0.30
C ARG A 56 -42.25 27.60 1.00
N ASN A 57 -42.76 26.54 0.40
CA ASN A 57 -43.95 25.82 0.84
C ASN A 57 -43.63 24.48 1.55
N LEU A 58 -42.35 24.19 1.83
CA LEU A 58 -41.91 23.07 2.66
C LEU A 58 -41.92 23.44 4.15
N GLU A 59 -42.70 22.70 4.94
CA GLU A 59 -42.77 22.85 6.39
C GLU A 59 -42.07 21.65 7.06
N PRO A 60 -40.85 21.82 7.60
CA PRO A 60 -40.14 20.72 8.23
C PRO A 60 -40.74 20.36 9.59
N SER A 61 -40.85 19.06 9.85
CA SER A 61 -41.20 18.50 11.16
C SER A 61 -40.15 18.83 12.23
N THR A 62 -40.53 18.63 13.50
CA THR A 62 -39.71 18.88 14.68
C THR A 62 -38.34 18.22 14.57
N GLY A 63 -37.28 19.02 14.44
CA GLY A 63 -35.91 18.53 14.18
C GLY A 63 -35.41 18.73 12.74
N GLY A 64 -36.15 19.44 11.89
CA GLY A 64 -35.69 19.87 10.56
C GLY A 64 -35.84 18.83 9.45
N ILE A 65 -36.71 17.83 9.64
CA ILE A 65 -36.89 16.70 8.70
C ILE A 65 -38.17 16.91 7.88
N VAL A 66 -38.09 16.68 6.58
CA VAL A 66 -39.18 16.69 5.59
C VAL A 66 -39.32 15.29 5.01
N GLU A 67 -40.53 14.79 4.76
CA GLU A 67 -40.71 13.52 4.06
C GLU A 67 -40.53 13.68 2.55
N ILE A 68 -40.00 12.65 1.89
CA ILE A 68 -39.80 12.66 0.44
C ILE A 68 -41.13 12.77 -0.35
N GLU A 69 -42.26 12.44 0.28
CA GLU A 69 -43.60 12.63 -0.30
C GLU A 69 -44.02 14.11 -0.28
N ASP A 70 -43.85 14.82 0.85
CA ASP A 70 -44.13 16.26 0.95
C ASP A 70 -43.43 17.05 -0.17
N ILE A 71 -42.19 16.67 -0.48
CA ILE A 71 -41.38 17.29 -1.53
C ILE A 71 -41.96 16.99 -2.92
N GLN A 72 -42.39 15.76 -3.18
CA GLN A 72 -43.02 15.38 -4.46
C GLN A 72 -44.37 16.10 -4.64
N ASP A 73 -45.18 16.21 -3.59
CA ASP A 73 -46.47 16.90 -3.62
C ASP A 73 -46.31 18.42 -3.77
N ARG A 74 -45.23 19.01 -3.20
CA ARG A 74 -44.88 20.41 -3.48
C ARG A 74 -44.35 20.60 -4.90
N VAL A 75 -43.60 19.65 -5.48
CA VAL A 75 -43.18 19.70 -6.89
C VAL A 75 -44.40 19.64 -7.82
N GLU A 76 -45.32 18.72 -7.57
CA GLU A 76 -46.59 18.60 -8.29
C GLU A 76 -47.40 19.90 -8.23
N HIS A 77 -47.62 20.44 -7.02
CA HIS A 77 -48.29 21.72 -6.82
C HIS A 77 -47.57 22.89 -7.51
N ALA A 78 -46.23 22.92 -7.51
CA ALA A 78 -45.48 23.98 -8.19
C ALA A 78 -45.64 23.91 -9.71
N LEU A 79 -45.56 22.73 -10.32
CA LEU A 79 -45.79 22.54 -11.75
C LEU A 79 -47.21 22.99 -12.15
N ILE A 80 -48.22 22.61 -11.36
CA ILE A 80 -49.62 23.04 -11.55
C ILE A 80 -49.76 24.56 -11.41
N PHE A 81 -49.16 25.17 -10.37
CA PHE A 81 -49.26 26.61 -10.11
C PHE A 81 -48.64 27.47 -11.23
N PHE A 82 -47.56 27.01 -11.85
CA PHE A 82 -46.95 27.67 -13.02
C PHE A 82 -47.63 27.29 -14.36
N GLY A 83 -48.74 26.52 -14.33
CA GLY A 83 -49.58 26.20 -15.49
C GLY A 83 -49.19 24.93 -16.28
N HIS A 84 -48.14 24.22 -15.86
CA HIS A 84 -47.60 23.04 -16.54
C HIS A 84 -48.35 21.76 -16.15
N LEU A 85 -49.66 21.72 -16.44
CA LEU A 85 -50.59 20.63 -16.10
C LEU A 85 -50.27 19.29 -16.80
N ASP A 86 -49.65 19.36 -17.97
CA ASP A 86 -49.12 18.23 -18.73
C ASP A 86 -47.86 17.64 -18.08
N VAL A 87 -46.90 18.50 -17.71
CA VAL A 87 -45.66 18.11 -17.01
C VAL A 87 -45.95 17.59 -15.60
N ALA A 88 -46.93 18.17 -14.90
CA ALA A 88 -47.41 17.65 -13.62
C ALA A 88 -47.96 16.22 -13.77
N LYS A 89 -48.78 15.95 -14.80
CA LYS A 89 -49.28 14.59 -15.09
C LYS A 89 -48.15 13.62 -15.43
N ALA A 90 -47.18 14.04 -16.24
CA ALA A 90 -46.01 13.21 -16.55
C ALA A 90 -45.21 12.87 -15.27
N PHE A 91 -45.00 13.84 -14.38
CA PHE A 91 -44.35 13.65 -13.09
C PHE A 91 -45.10 12.68 -12.17
N ILE A 92 -46.43 12.78 -12.06
CA ILE A 92 -47.26 11.84 -11.28
C ILE A 92 -47.17 10.42 -11.86
N ILE A 93 -47.35 10.26 -13.17
CA ILE A 93 -47.27 8.95 -13.84
C ILE A 93 -45.87 8.33 -13.68
N PHE A 94 -44.82 9.15 -13.71
CA PHE A 94 -43.45 8.72 -13.44
C PHE A 94 -43.23 8.30 -11.97
N ARG A 95 -43.79 9.05 -11.00
CA ARG A 95 -43.78 8.68 -9.57
C ARG A 95 -44.42 7.31 -9.35
N ASP A 96 -45.60 7.08 -9.94
CA ASP A 96 -46.39 5.87 -9.71
C ASP A 96 -45.80 4.65 -10.44
N LYS A 97 -45.41 4.78 -11.71
CA LYS A 97 -44.64 3.73 -12.41
C LYS A 97 -43.39 3.35 -11.62
N ARG A 98 -42.67 4.32 -11.03
CA ARG A 98 -41.52 4.04 -10.15
C ARG A 98 -41.91 3.57 -8.75
N ALA A 99 -43.15 3.69 -8.30
CA ALA A 99 -43.63 3.04 -7.08
C ALA A 99 -43.92 1.55 -7.34
N GLU A 100 -44.58 1.23 -8.45
CA GLU A 100 -44.88 -0.15 -8.86
C GLU A 100 -43.61 -0.94 -9.21
N LEU A 101 -42.71 -0.35 -10.02
CA LEU A 101 -41.40 -0.95 -10.34
C LEU A 101 -40.50 -1.19 -9.12
N ARG A 102 -40.78 -0.57 -7.96
CA ARG A 102 -40.11 -0.88 -6.70
C ARG A 102 -40.79 -2.03 -5.94
N LYS A 103 -42.12 -2.14 -6.00
CA LYS A 103 -42.91 -3.21 -5.37
C LYS A 103 -42.72 -4.57 -6.06
N SER A 104 -42.49 -4.60 -7.38
CA SER A 104 -42.37 -5.85 -8.17
C SER A 104 -40.95 -6.41 -8.29
N ARG A 105 -39.92 -5.67 -7.88
CA ARG A 105 -38.50 -6.09 -8.04
C ARG A 105 -38.08 -7.13 -6.99
N GLN A 106 -37.97 -8.38 -7.42
CA GLN A 106 -37.11 -9.36 -6.73
C GLN A 106 -35.67 -8.81 -6.65
N LYS A 107 -35.04 -8.95 -5.48
CA LYS A 107 -33.63 -8.59 -5.25
C LYS A 107 -32.75 -9.85 -5.34
N PRO A 108 -31.47 -9.73 -5.73
CA PRO A 108 -30.52 -10.82 -5.56
C PRO A 108 -30.34 -11.18 -4.08
N ASP A 109 -30.00 -12.44 -3.82
CA ASP A 109 -29.38 -12.86 -2.55
C ASP A 109 -27.98 -12.19 -2.44
N GLN A 110 -27.71 -11.57 -1.30
CA GLN A 110 -26.48 -10.82 -1.05
C GLN A 110 -25.35 -11.67 -0.46
N ASP A 111 -25.68 -12.77 0.22
CA ASP A 111 -24.68 -13.66 0.83
C ASP A 111 -24.30 -14.82 -0.13
N ALA A 112 -25.12 -15.14 -1.14
CA ALA A 112 -24.83 -16.12 -2.21
C ALA A 112 -23.40 -16.09 -2.79
N LEU A 113 -22.91 -14.87 -3.07
CA LEU A 113 -21.56 -14.61 -3.60
C LEU A 113 -20.48 -14.67 -2.51
N SER A 114 -20.81 -14.23 -1.31
CA SER A 114 -19.91 -14.26 -0.14
C SER A 114 -19.62 -15.69 0.30
N ASP A 115 -20.67 -16.50 0.47
CA ASP A 115 -20.54 -17.86 0.99
C ASP A 115 -19.83 -18.79 -0.02
N TYR A 116 -20.01 -18.57 -1.33
CA TYR A 116 -19.17 -19.21 -2.36
C TYR A 116 -17.68 -18.84 -2.19
N ILE A 117 -17.38 -17.55 -2.04
CA ILE A 117 -16.00 -17.03 -1.96
C ILE A 117 -15.30 -17.52 -0.69
N HIS A 118 -16.01 -17.58 0.45
CA HIS A 118 -15.48 -18.10 1.71
C HIS A 118 -15.06 -19.56 1.58
N LEU A 119 -15.97 -20.42 1.12
CA LEU A 119 -15.68 -21.86 1.00
C LEU A 119 -14.63 -22.17 -0.07
N ALA A 120 -14.58 -21.39 -1.15
CA ALA A 120 -13.56 -21.52 -2.18
C ALA A 120 -12.14 -21.16 -1.64
N LYS A 121 -12.02 -20.14 -0.78
CA LYS A 121 -10.72 -19.51 -0.46
C LYS A 121 -10.21 -19.67 0.98
N TYR A 122 -11.09 -19.76 1.97
CA TYR A 122 -10.74 -19.67 3.40
C TYR A 122 -11.20 -20.87 4.23
N GLY A 123 -12.36 -21.44 3.92
CA GLY A 123 -12.91 -22.60 4.63
C GLY A 123 -12.03 -23.84 4.49
N ARG A 124 -11.39 -24.29 5.58
CA ARG A 124 -10.50 -25.46 5.57
C ARG A 124 -11.24 -26.79 5.59
N TRP A 125 -10.60 -27.83 5.08
CA TRP A 125 -11.08 -29.21 5.24
C TRP A 125 -11.08 -29.68 6.71
N VAL A 126 -12.25 -30.04 7.23
CA VAL A 126 -12.43 -30.61 8.57
C VAL A 126 -12.64 -32.11 8.46
N LYS A 127 -11.56 -32.90 8.52
CA LYS A 127 -11.57 -34.37 8.33
C LYS A 127 -12.64 -35.11 9.16
N LYS A 128 -12.94 -34.63 10.39
CA LYS A 128 -13.98 -35.24 11.27
C LYS A 128 -15.42 -35.04 10.78
N LEU A 129 -15.68 -33.99 9.99
CA LEU A 129 -17.02 -33.63 9.51
C LEU A 129 -17.23 -33.97 8.03
N GLY A 130 -16.17 -34.37 7.32
CA GLY A 130 -16.21 -34.67 5.88
C GLY A 130 -16.53 -33.45 5.01
N ARG A 131 -16.32 -32.22 5.50
CA ARG A 131 -16.65 -30.96 4.80
C ARG A 131 -15.63 -29.86 5.08
N ARG A 132 -15.77 -28.72 4.39
CA ARG A 132 -15.06 -27.48 4.72
C ARG A 132 -15.69 -26.75 5.91
N GLU A 133 -14.89 -25.91 6.59
CA GLU A 133 -15.35 -24.93 7.58
C GLU A 133 -16.32 -23.92 6.96
N THR A 134 -17.44 -23.70 7.62
CA THR A 134 -18.30 -22.52 7.41
C THR A 134 -17.60 -21.25 7.88
N TYR A 135 -18.13 -20.09 7.48
CA TYR A 135 -17.58 -18.79 7.89
C TYR A 135 -17.42 -18.68 9.42
N GLN A 136 -18.46 -19.05 10.18
CA GLN A 136 -18.46 -18.97 11.65
C GLN A 136 -17.41 -19.90 12.30
N GLU A 137 -17.15 -21.08 11.71
CA GLU A 137 -16.11 -22.00 12.19
C GLU A 137 -14.71 -21.48 11.88
N THR A 138 -14.49 -20.91 10.68
CA THR A 138 -13.21 -20.26 10.33
C THR A 138 -12.94 -19.05 11.22
N VAL A 139 -13.93 -18.18 11.45
CA VAL A 139 -13.82 -17.02 12.35
C VAL A 139 -13.46 -17.46 13.77
N SER A 140 -14.11 -18.51 14.28
CA SER A 140 -13.82 -19.05 15.61
C SER A 140 -12.45 -19.75 15.69
N ARG A 141 -11.93 -20.31 14.60
CA ARG A 141 -10.53 -20.79 14.52
C ARG A 141 -9.53 -19.64 14.59
N VAL A 142 -9.80 -18.52 13.92
CA VAL A 142 -8.93 -17.33 13.96
C VAL A 142 -8.94 -16.73 15.37
N GLU A 143 -10.13 -16.51 15.94
CA GLU A 143 -10.31 -16.05 17.32
C GLU A 143 -9.55 -16.94 18.32
N LYS A 144 -9.71 -18.27 18.24
CA LYS A 144 -9.02 -19.21 19.14
C LYS A 144 -7.51 -19.09 19.06
N MET A 145 -6.92 -18.98 17.86
CA MET A 145 -5.46 -18.84 17.70
C MET A 145 -4.91 -17.60 18.44
N HIS A 146 -5.65 -16.49 18.43
CA HIS A 146 -5.26 -15.28 19.15
C HIS A 146 -5.54 -15.40 20.66
N LEU A 147 -6.67 -15.99 21.07
CA LEU A 147 -6.98 -16.28 22.48
C LEU A 147 -5.96 -17.23 23.11
N ASP A 148 -5.46 -18.21 22.37
CA ASP A 148 -4.38 -19.09 22.81
C ASP A 148 -3.10 -18.26 23.02
N ARG A 149 -2.58 -17.63 21.96
CA ARG A 149 -1.29 -16.91 22.02
C ARG A 149 -1.24 -15.80 23.08
N TYR A 150 -2.37 -15.13 23.37
CA TYR A 150 -2.37 -13.91 24.18
C TYR A 150 -3.14 -13.98 25.51
N CYS A 151 -3.92 -15.03 25.77
CA CYS A 151 -4.80 -15.08 26.95
C CYS A 151 -4.61 -16.34 27.82
N HIS A 152 -3.40 -16.93 27.86
CA HIS A 152 -3.14 -18.15 28.64
C HIS A 152 -3.05 -17.94 30.17
N ASP A 153 -2.31 -16.94 30.68
CA ASP A 153 -2.03 -16.86 32.15
C ASP A 153 -2.07 -15.46 32.81
N ARG A 154 -2.15 -14.33 32.08
CA ARG A 154 -1.89 -12.99 32.68
C ARG A 154 -2.73 -11.79 32.20
N ASN A 155 -3.77 -11.98 31.36
CA ASN A 155 -4.45 -10.83 30.74
C ASN A 155 -5.97 -11.04 30.61
N ASP A 156 -6.68 -10.89 31.73
CA ASP A 156 -8.14 -11.07 31.81
C ASP A 156 -8.92 -9.97 31.06
N ASP A 157 -8.39 -8.75 30.98
CA ASP A 157 -9.04 -7.60 30.30
C ASP A 157 -8.96 -7.69 28.76
N LEU A 158 -7.89 -8.27 28.21
CA LEU A 158 -7.74 -8.43 26.76
C LEU A 158 -8.76 -9.43 26.19
N ARG A 159 -8.98 -10.56 26.87
CA ARG A 159 -9.88 -11.65 26.42
C ARG A 159 -11.27 -11.17 25.95
N PRO A 160 -12.05 -10.37 26.71
CA PRO A 160 -13.34 -9.86 26.25
C PRO A 160 -13.23 -8.87 25.08
N MET A 161 -12.12 -8.14 24.94
CA MET A 161 -11.89 -7.27 23.78
C MET A 161 -11.70 -8.09 22.50
N ILE A 162 -10.95 -9.21 22.58
CA ILE A 162 -10.79 -10.16 21.46
C ILE A 162 -12.17 -10.69 21.03
N VAL A 163 -12.97 -11.21 21.96
CA VAL A 163 -14.30 -11.77 21.66
C VAL A 163 -15.21 -10.71 21.01
N ASN A 164 -15.28 -9.49 21.57
CA ASN A 164 -16.14 -8.43 21.00
C ASN A 164 -15.72 -8.03 19.57
N ALA A 165 -14.43 -8.04 19.28
CA ALA A 165 -13.95 -7.76 17.93
C ALA A 165 -14.27 -8.91 16.96
N PHE A 166 -14.13 -10.17 17.39
CA PHE A 166 -14.48 -11.32 16.57
C PHE A 166 -15.99 -11.48 16.37
N ASP A 167 -16.84 -11.03 17.29
CA ASP A 167 -18.30 -10.93 17.06
C ASP A 167 -18.64 -10.00 15.89
N ARG A 168 -17.91 -8.88 15.73
CA ARG A 168 -18.07 -7.99 14.56
C ARG A 168 -17.58 -8.62 13.26
N VAL A 169 -16.70 -9.62 13.33
CA VAL A 169 -16.39 -10.50 12.19
C VAL A 169 -17.54 -11.47 11.94
N ARG A 170 -18.12 -12.10 12.97
CA ARG A 170 -19.30 -12.99 12.83
C ARG A 170 -20.48 -12.30 12.14
N GLU A 171 -20.65 -10.99 12.35
CA GLU A 171 -21.65 -10.12 11.69
C GLU A 171 -21.31 -9.73 10.22
N LYS A 172 -20.12 -10.09 9.71
CA LYS A 172 -19.48 -9.60 8.48
C LYS A 172 -19.34 -8.05 8.45
N LYS A 173 -19.19 -7.38 9.61
CA LYS A 173 -18.93 -5.91 9.70
C LYS A 173 -17.44 -5.57 9.67
N VAL A 174 -16.60 -6.48 10.15
CA VAL A 174 -15.15 -6.46 10.06
C VAL A 174 -14.69 -7.74 9.36
N LEU A 175 -13.57 -7.69 8.62
CA LEU A 175 -12.86 -8.88 8.14
C LEU A 175 -11.41 -8.85 8.64
N PRO A 176 -10.88 -9.96 9.21
CA PRO A 176 -9.45 -10.14 9.39
C PRO A 176 -8.71 -10.13 8.05
N SER A 177 -7.39 -10.25 8.08
CA SER A 177 -6.62 -10.53 6.87
C SER A 177 -7.11 -11.84 6.25
N MET A 178 -7.20 -11.83 4.93
CA MET A 178 -7.43 -13.03 4.13
C MET A 178 -6.34 -14.10 4.37
N ARG A 179 -5.16 -13.72 4.90
CA ARG A 179 -4.11 -14.64 5.36
C ARG A 179 -4.51 -15.35 6.65
N SER A 180 -4.92 -14.64 7.69
CA SER A 180 -5.33 -15.26 8.96
C SER A 180 -6.55 -16.17 8.79
N MET A 181 -7.57 -15.72 8.05
CA MET A 181 -8.73 -16.56 7.67
C MET A 181 -8.29 -17.90 7.04
N GLN A 182 -7.30 -17.87 6.14
CA GLN A 182 -6.75 -19.07 5.48
C GLN A 182 -5.80 -19.90 6.39
N PHE A 183 -4.94 -19.24 7.18
CA PHE A 183 -3.75 -19.84 7.78
C PHE A 183 -3.76 -19.99 9.32
N ALA A 184 -4.67 -19.36 10.07
CA ALA A 184 -4.68 -19.41 11.54
C ALA A 184 -4.69 -20.82 12.17
N GLY A 185 -4.10 -20.93 13.37
CA GLY A 185 -3.74 -22.17 14.06
C GLY A 185 -2.33 -22.64 13.67
N ALA A 186 -2.00 -23.91 13.97
CA ALA A 186 -0.68 -24.53 13.81
C ALA A 186 0.11 -24.22 12.52
N ALA A 187 -0.55 -23.93 11.39
CA ALA A 187 0.13 -23.54 10.15
C ALA A 187 0.80 -22.16 10.24
N VAL A 188 0.22 -21.21 10.99
CA VAL A 188 0.85 -19.95 11.38
C VAL A 188 1.91 -20.21 12.44
N GLU A 189 1.58 -20.89 13.55
CA GLU A 189 2.52 -21.14 14.67
C GLU A 189 3.82 -21.88 14.26
N GLN A 190 3.78 -22.76 13.27
CA GLN A 190 4.97 -23.48 12.77
C GLN A 190 5.78 -22.68 11.75
N HIS A 191 5.07 -21.88 10.94
CA HIS A 191 5.61 -21.07 9.88
C HIS A 191 5.03 -19.69 10.00
N HIS A 192 5.59 -18.95 10.95
CA HIS A 192 5.35 -17.53 11.07
C HIS A 192 5.56 -16.84 9.72
N ALA A 193 6.31 -17.40 8.73
CA ALA A 193 6.28 -17.08 7.27
C ALA A 193 4.92 -16.74 6.63
N ARG A 194 3.81 -17.24 7.17
CA ARG A 194 2.43 -17.01 6.72
C ARG A 194 1.80 -15.76 7.40
N MET A 195 2.65 -15.12 8.21
CA MET A 195 2.70 -13.97 9.12
C MET A 195 4.17 -13.37 9.01
N TYR A 196 4.97 -13.02 10.07
CA TYR A 196 5.45 -11.61 10.14
C TYR A 196 6.88 -10.88 10.28
N ASN A 197 8.11 -10.91 10.92
CA ASN A 197 9.08 -11.69 11.78
C ASN A 197 10.12 -10.78 12.63
N CYS A 198 10.54 -10.97 13.91
CA CYS A 198 11.05 -10.00 15.00
C CYS A 198 12.48 -9.37 15.57
N LEU A 199 12.48 -8.28 16.43
CA LEU A 199 13.54 -7.29 17.02
C LEU A 199 12.94 -6.55 18.27
N ALA A 200 13.72 -5.94 19.17
CA ALA A 200 13.34 -5.05 20.29
C ALA A 200 12.70 -3.65 20.05
N LYS A 201 12.02 -3.15 21.10
CA LYS A 201 11.36 -1.83 21.29
C LYS A 201 12.19 -0.55 21.07
N SER A 202 13.46 -0.54 21.45
CA SER A 202 14.18 0.73 21.68
C SER A 202 14.79 1.40 20.44
N THR A 203 14.49 0.92 19.23
CA THR A 203 15.36 1.20 18.06
C THR A 203 14.90 2.42 17.24
N ALA A 204 15.78 3.41 17.05
CA ALA A 204 15.45 4.70 16.41
C ALA A 204 15.30 4.67 14.86
N PHE A 205 14.78 5.75 14.25
CA PHE A 205 14.59 5.93 12.80
C PHE A 205 14.35 7.41 12.45
N ILE A 206 14.47 7.78 11.16
CA ILE A 206 14.39 9.16 10.65
C ILE A 206 12.99 9.47 10.08
N THR A 207 12.57 10.73 9.92
CA THR A 207 11.15 11.09 9.97
C THR A 207 10.88 12.47 9.30
N ASP A 208 9.69 12.83 8.76
CA ASP A 208 9.42 14.22 8.24
C ASP A 208 8.93 15.25 9.27
N GLU A 209 8.77 14.85 10.52
CA GLU A 209 8.87 15.67 11.72
C GLU A 209 10.24 15.50 12.42
N GLY A 210 11.21 14.77 11.87
CA GLY A 210 12.48 14.36 12.51
C GLY A 210 12.49 13.31 13.67
N VAL A 211 13.65 12.65 13.80
CA VAL A 211 13.99 11.38 14.53
C VAL A 211 13.06 10.94 15.68
N ARG A 212 12.64 9.65 15.65
CA ARG A 212 11.82 8.94 16.65
C ARG A 212 12.31 7.49 16.87
N THR A 213 11.67 6.77 17.79
CA THR A 213 11.88 5.37 18.23
C THR A 213 10.54 4.63 18.34
N PHE A 214 10.51 3.30 18.51
CA PHE A 214 9.25 2.61 18.81
C PHE A 214 8.84 2.79 20.28
N GLU A 215 9.62 3.46 21.11
CA GLU A 215 9.17 3.87 22.45
C GLU A 215 8.22 5.07 22.35
N ASP A 216 8.34 5.87 21.29
CA ASP A 216 7.41 6.96 20.96
C ASP A 216 6.05 6.45 20.45
N PHE A 217 5.83 5.13 20.37
CA PHE A 217 4.67 4.52 19.71
C PHE A 217 4.21 3.16 20.34
N GLN A 218 2.91 2.87 20.66
CA GLN A 218 2.25 1.56 21.06
C GLN A 218 0.98 1.15 20.23
N ASP A 219 0.86 0.05 19.41
CA ASP A 219 0.01 -0.34 18.17
C ASP A 219 -1.13 0.59 17.67
N GLY A 220 -1.10 1.20 16.47
CA GLY A 220 -1.99 2.32 16.02
C GLY A 220 -1.44 3.48 15.15
N ASP A 221 -0.35 4.15 15.51
CA ASP A 221 0.07 5.52 15.09
C ASP A 221 0.77 5.53 13.76
N ASN A 222 -0.06 5.51 12.73
CA ASN A 222 0.17 5.99 11.38
C ASN A 222 1.24 7.09 11.27
N VAL A 223 2.03 7.23 10.21
CA VAL A 223 3.28 8.04 10.31
C VAL A 223 3.96 8.19 8.92
N THR A 224 4.67 9.28 8.57
CA THR A 224 5.68 9.68 7.51
C THR A 224 7.07 10.18 8.04
N VAL A 225 8.26 9.93 7.50
CA VAL A 225 9.15 8.77 7.67
C VAL A 225 10.70 9.31 7.18
N LEU A 226 11.99 8.73 7.05
CA LEU A 226 13.18 8.75 6.03
C LEU A 226 14.01 7.41 5.73
N THR A 227 14.91 7.36 4.70
CA THR A 227 15.16 6.19 3.78
C THR A 227 16.53 5.89 3.22
N HIS A 228 16.75 4.65 2.72
CA HIS A 228 18.00 4.01 2.30
C HIS A 228 18.43 4.34 0.86
N LYS A 229 17.50 4.82 0.03
CA LYS A 229 17.74 5.32 -1.33
C LYS A 229 17.64 6.84 -1.41
N GLY A 230 16.68 7.42 -0.69
CA GLY A 230 16.57 8.86 -0.45
C GLY A 230 15.14 9.40 -0.42
N LYS A 231 14.20 8.66 -1.00
CA LYS A 231 12.79 9.00 -1.12
C LYS A 231 12.01 9.09 0.18
N LEU A 232 10.71 9.36 0.03
CA LEU A 232 9.75 9.50 1.11
C LEU A 232 8.44 8.61 0.90
N ARG A 233 8.22 7.48 1.64
CA ARG A 233 7.07 6.50 1.64
C ARG A 233 6.80 5.83 3.00
N PRO A 234 5.58 5.92 3.59
CA PRO A 234 5.39 5.58 4.98
C PRO A 234 5.12 4.13 5.36
N ALA A 235 4.97 3.80 6.65
CA ALA A 235 5.08 2.41 7.14
C ALA A 235 4.62 2.17 8.59
N THR A 236 4.41 0.97 9.19
CA THR A 236 3.39 0.73 10.26
C THR A 236 3.59 0.01 11.64
N VAL A 237 3.81 0.62 12.84
CA VAL A 237 4.34 -0.11 14.03
C VAL A 237 3.47 -1.24 14.64
N ARG A 238 4.03 -2.41 14.93
CA ARG A 238 3.41 -3.51 15.67
C ARG A 238 4.51 -4.31 16.34
N ASN A 239 4.14 -5.29 17.13
CA ASN A 239 5.04 -6.28 17.70
C ASN A 239 4.29 -7.58 17.78
N PHE A 240 5.04 -8.65 17.64
CA PHE A 240 4.51 -9.94 17.35
C PHE A 240 4.74 -10.89 18.53
N GLY A 241 4.55 -10.35 19.73
CA GLY A 241 4.86 -10.97 21.01
C GLY A 241 6.36 -11.04 21.32
N SER A 242 6.67 -11.66 22.43
CA SER A 242 8.04 -11.83 22.91
C SER A 242 8.80 -12.95 22.18
N ASP A 243 10.05 -12.67 21.76
CA ASP A 243 11.02 -13.64 21.23
C ASP A 243 12.48 -13.27 21.63
N ARG A 244 13.45 -14.15 21.36
CA ARG A 244 14.86 -14.06 21.74
C ARG A 244 15.62 -13.02 20.92
N LEU A 245 15.98 -11.93 21.57
CA LEU A 245 16.84 -10.89 21.02
C LEU A 245 18.33 -11.17 21.24
N TYR A 246 19.09 -10.83 20.22
CA TYR A 246 20.53 -10.94 20.09
C TYR A 246 21.08 -9.54 19.87
N ARG A 247 22.19 -9.23 20.54
CA ARG A 247 22.91 -7.98 20.38
C ARG A 247 23.72 -8.00 19.09
N VAL A 248 23.55 -7.00 18.25
CA VAL A 248 24.33 -6.84 17.01
C VAL A 248 25.14 -5.54 17.09
N GLU A 249 26.45 -5.64 17.25
CA GLU A 249 27.34 -4.46 17.22
C GLU A 249 27.84 -4.19 15.80
N PHE A 250 27.71 -2.94 15.35
CA PHE A 250 28.14 -2.43 14.06
C PHE A 250 29.21 -1.35 14.23
N ALA A 251 30.25 -1.41 13.40
CA ALA A 251 31.42 -0.54 13.46
C ALA A 251 31.72 0.16 12.13
N ARG A 252 31.95 1.49 12.20
CA ARG A 252 32.37 2.32 11.06
C ARG A 252 33.53 3.21 11.47
N GLY A 253 34.75 2.81 11.13
CA GLY A 253 35.96 3.48 11.63
C GLY A 253 36.04 3.47 13.15
N ARG A 254 36.02 4.65 13.77
CA ARG A 254 35.95 4.80 15.25
C ARG A 254 34.53 4.69 15.80
N SER A 255 33.50 5.00 15.01
CA SER A 255 32.10 4.96 15.45
C SER A 255 31.60 3.53 15.69
N ARG A 256 30.70 3.38 16.65
CA ARG A 256 29.96 2.15 16.98
C ARG A 256 28.46 2.44 17.11
N LYS A 257 27.65 1.45 16.78
CA LYS A 257 26.19 1.42 16.96
C LYS A 257 25.77 -0.01 17.29
N THR A 258 24.71 -0.17 18.06
CA THR A 258 24.18 -1.47 18.46
C THR A 258 22.70 -1.52 18.13
N VAL A 259 22.21 -2.67 17.67
CA VAL A 259 20.79 -2.94 17.45
C VAL A 259 20.42 -4.28 18.09
N MET A 260 19.19 -4.41 18.60
CA MET A 260 18.73 -5.56 19.39
C MET A 260 17.71 -6.40 18.64
N ALA A 261 18.11 -7.60 18.22
CA ALA A 261 17.59 -8.28 17.04
C ALA A 261 17.54 -9.79 17.17
N THR A 262 16.51 -10.50 16.73
CA THR A 262 16.45 -11.97 16.92
C THR A 262 17.53 -12.78 16.14
N GLN A 263 17.43 -14.12 16.11
CA GLN A 263 18.41 -14.97 15.44
C GLN A 263 18.28 -14.95 13.92
N ASP A 264 17.16 -15.49 13.42
CA ASP A 264 16.74 -15.40 12.02
C ASP A 264 15.99 -14.09 11.75
N HIS A 265 16.35 -13.08 12.58
CA HIS A 265 16.36 -11.66 12.28
C HIS A 265 16.83 -11.39 10.87
N ARG A 266 16.91 -10.15 10.37
CA ARG A 266 17.18 -10.02 8.94
C ARG A 266 17.84 -8.65 8.67
N TRP A 267 19.14 -8.72 8.36
CA TRP A 267 20.09 -7.64 8.03
C TRP A 267 20.36 -7.58 6.51
N ILE A 268 21.27 -6.80 5.90
CA ILE A 268 21.62 -6.96 4.45
C ILE A 268 23.02 -6.36 4.11
N LEU A 269 23.80 -7.00 3.24
CA LEU A 269 25.26 -6.83 3.16
C LEU A 269 25.81 -5.96 2.03
N ALA A 270 26.77 -5.07 2.32
CA ALA A 270 27.28 -3.97 1.48
C ALA A 270 27.63 -4.28 0.01
N SER A 271 27.71 -5.55 -0.36
CA SER A 271 27.78 -6.07 -1.72
C SER A 271 26.47 -6.00 -2.53
N GLY A 272 25.30 -5.86 -1.89
CA GLY A 272 23.99 -6.09 -2.51
C GLY A 272 23.19 -7.27 -1.93
N ARG A 273 23.73 -8.08 -0.99
CA ARG A 273 23.25 -9.44 -0.70
C ARG A 273 22.61 -9.62 0.69
N GLU A 274 21.56 -10.43 0.80
CA GLU A 274 20.93 -10.84 2.07
C GLU A 274 21.49 -12.19 2.62
N THR A 275 21.36 -12.54 3.92
CA THR A 275 22.06 -13.72 4.52
C THR A 275 21.55 -14.33 5.87
N THR A 276 20.69 -15.39 5.99
CA THR A 276 19.97 -15.77 7.29
C THR A 276 20.84 -15.86 8.54
N ALA A 277 22.11 -16.20 8.38
CA ALA A 277 23.13 -15.89 9.36
C ALA A 277 23.95 -14.67 8.90
N LEU A 278 23.70 -13.49 9.49
CA LEU A 278 24.68 -12.39 9.50
C LEU A 278 25.81 -12.83 10.42
N GLN A 279 27.04 -12.74 9.95
CA GLN A 279 28.21 -13.24 10.63
C GLN A 279 29.10 -12.09 11.10
N VAL A 280 29.91 -12.34 12.13
CA VAL A 280 30.91 -11.36 12.57
C VAL A 280 31.90 -11.10 11.43
N GLY A 281 32.07 -9.82 11.07
CA GLY A 281 32.88 -9.40 9.91
C GLY A 281 32.06 -9.11 8.65
N ASP A 282 30.79 -9.48 8.58
CA ASP A 282 29.90 -9.02 7.50
C ASP A 282 29.88 -7.48 7.45
N ARG A 283 29.81 -6.93 6.24
CA ARG A 283 29.58 -5.52 6.01
C ARG A 283 28.19 -5.29 5.50
N VAL A 284 27.62 -4.16 5.89
CA VAL A 284 26.30 -3.66 5.53
C VAL A 284 26.51 -2.22 4.99
N GLU A 285 25.65 -1.70 4.09
CA GLU A 285 25.92 -0.47 3.28
C GLU A 285 25.76 0.85 4.06
N VAL A 286 24.91 1.79 3.62
CA VAL A 286 24.75 3.13 4.22
C VAL A 286 23.38 3.73 3.87
N GLY A 287 22.89 4.66 4.69
CA GLY A 287 21.89 5.63 4.23
C GLY A 287 22.39 6.51 3.05
N PRO A 288 21.48 7.13 2.30
CA PRO A 288 21.73 7.75 0.99
C PRO A 288 22.00 9.25 1.03
N ASP A 289 22.56 9.76 -0.05
CA ASP A 289 22.86 11.19 -0.24
C ASP A 289 21.64 11.97 -0.75
N VAL A 290 20.70 12.32 0.14
CA VAL A 290 19.52 13.19 -0.15
C VAL A 290 19.85 14.68 -0.20
N HIS A 291 21.05 15.00 -0.68
CA HIS A 291 21.56 16.36 -0.71
C HIS A 291 20.78 17.26 -1.68
N PHE A 292 20.65 18.52 -1.28
CA PHE A 292 20.12 19.63 -2.07
C PHE A 292 21.10 20.82 -2.04
N GLY A 293 21.24 21.49 -3.17
CA GLY A 293 21.91 22.79 -3.33
C GLY A 293 20.93 23.97 -3.33
N TRP A 294 21.46 25.20 -3.37
CA TRP A 294 20.66 26.43 -3.44
C TRP A 294 19.78 26.49 -4.70
N GLU A 295 20.35 26.02 -5.80
CA GLU A 295 19.75 26.03 -7.13
C GLU A 295 18.47 25.17 -7.17
N GLU A 296 18.34 24.23 -6.23
CA GLU A 296 17.26 23.24 -6.05
C GLU A 296 16.27 23.61 -4.93
N LEU A 297 16.48 24.77 -4.27
CA LEU A 297 15.51 25.39 -3.35
C LEU A 297 14.45 26.16 -4.16
N ASP A 298 13.20 26.15 -3.71
CA ASP A 298 12.15 27.02 -4.26
C ASP A 298 12.23 28.47 -3.72
N ALA A 299 11.29 29.34 -4.10
CA ALA A 299 11.31 30.75 -3.68
C ALA A 299 11.13 30.95 -2.16
N GLU A 300 10.31 30.14 -1.49
CA GLU A 300 10.11 30.21 -0.03
C GLU A 300 11.32 29.59 0.70
N GLU A 301 11.88 28.50 0.18
CA GLU A 301 13.10 27.90 0.74
C GLU A 301 14.35 28.75 0.49
N ARG A 302 14.43 29.54 -0.59
CA ARG A 302 15.49 30.53 -0.79
C ARG A 302 15.39 31.70 0.21
N MET A 303 14.16 32.10 0.54
CA MET A 303 13.89 33.03 1.64
C MET A 303 14.28 32.43 3.00
N ASP A 304 13.99 31.14 3.23
CA ASP A 304 14.44 30.43 4.43
C ASP A 304 15.96 30.25 4.49
N TRP A 305 16.63 30.07 3.35
CA TRP A 305 18.09 30.03 3.28
C TRP A 305 18.66 31.39 3.65
N CYS A 306 18.06 32.50 3.20
CA CYS A 306 18.42 33.83 3.67
C CYS A 306 18.23 33.94 5.19
N ALA A 307 17.17 33.35 5.75
CA ALA A 307 16.91 33.31 7.19
C ALA A 307 17.88 32.40 7.96
N GLY A 308 18.29 31.24 7.42
CA GLY A 308 19.21 30.28 8.05
C GLY A 308 20.67 30.71 7.98
N PHE A 309 21.08 31.29 6.85
CA PHE A 309 22.36 31.98 6.72
C PHE A 309 22.42 33.19 7.66
N ALA A 310 21.30 33.93 7.79
CA ALA A 310 21.19 34.99 8.79
C ALA A 310 21.13 34.44 10.23
N PHE A 311 20.60 33.24 10.48
CA PHE A 311 20.53 32.62 11.81
C PHE A 311 21.92 32.33 12.36
N GLY A 312 22.81 31.74 11.56
CA GLY A 312 24.25 31.67 11.85
C GLY A 312 24.90 33.06 11.84
N ASP A 313 25.22 33.56 10.65
CA ASP A 313 26.19 34.65 10.43
C ASP A 313 25.60 36.07 10.37
N GLY A 314 24.26 36.20 10.33
CA GLY A 314 23.59 37.49 10.14
C GLY A 314 23.56 38.38 11.39
N SER A 315 23.14 39.64 11.20
CA SER A 315 22.90 40.61 12.27
C SER A 315 21.82 41.65 11.90
N PHE A 316 20.85 41.87 12.79
CA PHE A 316 19.77 42.84 12.60
C PHE A 316 20.05 44.18 13.31
N ARG A 317 19.75 45.31 12.67
CA ARG A 317 19.85 46.65 13.28
C ARG A 317 18.54 47.42 13.15
N LYS A 318 17.89 47.72 14.29
CA LYS A 318 16.58 48.42 14.34
C LYS A 318 16.59 49.78 13.65
N GLU A 319 17.64 50.57 13.86
CA GLU A 319 17.74 51.96 13.41
C GLU A 319 17.78 52.11 11.88
N SER A 320 18.29 51.09 11.18
CA SER A 320 18.45 51.09 9.72
C SER A 320 17.50 50.12 8.99
N GLY A 321 16.55 49.50 9.70
CA GLY A 321 15.44 48.75 9.11
C GLY A 321 15.84 47.61 8.17
N GLY A 322 16.89 46.84 8.51
CA GLY A 322 17.38 45.77 7.66
C GLY A 322 18.32 44.78 8.36
N ASN A 323 18.56 43.66 7.69
CA ASN A 323 19.55 42.65 8.08
C ASN A 323 20.88 42.88 7.35
N PHE A 324 21.98 42.54 8.01
CA PHE A 324 23.35 42.61 7.50
C PHE A 324 23.98 41.21 7.56
N ILE A 325 24.66 40.83 6.48
CA ILE A 325 25.39 39.55 6.34
C ILE A 325 26.76 39.86 5.73
N ARG A 326 27.84 39.33 6.31
CA ARG A 326 29.20 39.46 5.76
C ARG A 326 29.50 38.26 4.87
N LEU A 327 29.84 38.50 3.61
CA LEU A 327 30.24 37.47 2.66
C LEU A 327 31.76 37.52 2.47
N CYS A 328 32.45 36.61 3.16
CA CYS A 328 33.91 36.50 3.20
C CYS A 328 34.41 35.07 2.92
N GLY A 329 35.62 34.94 2.39
CA GLY A 329 36.16 33.64 1.97
C GLY A 329 35.22 32.93 0.98
N ARG A 330 34.95 31.63 1.16
CA ARG A 330 34.02 30.85 0.30
C ARG A 330 32.59 31.44 0.23
N LYS A 331 32.20 32.32 1.17
CA LYS A 331 30.86 32.94 1.21
C LYS A 331 30.71 34.09 0.21
N SER A 332 31.79 34.63 -0.36
CA SER A 332 31.77 35.75 -1.32
C SER A 332 30.78 35.55 -2.46
N ASP A 333 30.73 34.33 -2.98
CA ASP A 333 30.07 33.99 -4.24
C ASP A 333 28.54 33.90 -4.09
N TYR A 334 28.03 34.02 -2.86
CA TYR A 334 26.61 33.94 -2.55
C TYR A 334 25.85 35.27 -2.65
N GLY A 335 26.50 36.40 -2.95
CA GLY A 335 25.83 37.71 -3.11
C GLY A 335 24.61 37.67 -4.05
N PRO A 336 24.77 37.17 -5.30
CA PRO A 336 23.68 37.07 -6.28
C PRO A 336 22.51 36.17 -5.85
N ARG A 337 22.71 35.27 -4.88
CA ARG A 337 21.64 34.43 -4.32
C ARG A 337 20.59 35.31 -3.61
N PHE A 338 21.04 36.27 -2.81
CA PHE A 338 20.17 37.22 -2.11
C PHE A 338 19.40 38.15 -3.05
N GLU A 339 20.04 38.64 -4.13
CA GLU A 339 19.39 39.47 -5.16
C GLU A 339 18.23 38.74 -5.83
N SER A 340 18.39 37.44 -6.09
CA SER A 340 17.38 36.63 -6.80
C SER A 340 16.09 36.36 -6.02
N CYS A 341 16.00 36.82 -4.76
CA CYS A 341 14.85 36.64 -3.87
C CYS A 341 13.99 37.92 -3.73
N GLU A 342 13.96 38.76 -4.77
CA GLU A 342 13.26 40.05 -4.83
C GLU A 342 13.68 41.11 -3.77
N PHE A 343 14.72 40.84 -2.97
CA PHE A 343 15.27 41.83 -2.06
C PHE A 343 15.96 42.98 -2.80
N GLN A 344 15.67 44.20 -2.37
CA GLN A 344 16.62 45.29 -2.60
C GLN A 344 17.86 45.03 -1.75
N VAL A 345 18.92 44.55 -2.39
CA VAL A 345 20.24 44.37 -1.81
C VAL A 345 21.05 45.66 -1.95
N ASP A 346 21.49 46.23 -0.83
CA ASP A 346 22.55 47.24 -0.85
C ASP A 346 23.88 46.55 -0.55
N TYR A 347 24.88 46.70 -1.43
CA TYR A 347 26.25 46.24 -1.20
C TYR A 347 27.11 47.35 -0.60
N TYR A 348 27.86 47.02 0.44
CA TYR A 348 28.93 47.86 0.99
C TYR A 348 30.21 47.03 1.08
N TYR A 349 31.35 47.58 0.66
CA TYR A 349 32.63 46.88 0.76
C TYR A 349 33.39 47.39 1.99
N ILE A 350 33.88 46.47 2.82
CA ILE A 350 34.68 46.76 4.02
C ILE A 350 35.91 45.85 3.98
N GLU A 351 37.08 46.44 3.71
CA GLU A 351 38.35 45.71 3.61
C GLU A 351 38.24 44.51 2.65
N ASP A 352 37.82 44.82 1.42
CA ASP A 352 37.55 43.93 0.28
C ASP A 352 36.42 42.88 0.45
N ASP A 353 35.94 42.61 1.67
CA ASP A 353 34.75 41.79 1.90
C ASP A 353 33.44 42.50 1.50
N ALA A 354 32.52 41.74 0.91
CA ALA A 354 31.18 42.20 0.56
C ALA A 354 30.22 42.10 1.77
N MET A 355 29.72 43.24 2.23
CA MET A 355 28.65 43.33 3.23
C MET A 355 27.31 43.50 2.52
N VAL A 356 26.46 42.48 2.63
CA VAL A 356 25.13 42.42 2.02
C VAL A 356 24.10 42.94 3.02
N ARG A 357 23.36 44.00 2.66
CA ARG A 357 22.21 44.49 3.42
C ARG A 357 20.90 44.14 2.71
N LEU A 358 20.04 43.41 3.39
CA LEU A 358 18.70 43.07 2.91
C LEU A 358 17.68 44.07 3.48
N LYS A 359 17.00 44.81 2.60
CA LYS A 359 15.87 45.68 2.96
C LYS A 359 14.63 44.82 3.20
N GLY A 360 14.32 44.60 4.47
CA GLY A 360 13.27 43.70 4.95
C GLY A 360 13.54 43.31 6.40
N THR A 361 12.68 42.48 6.99
CA THR A 361 12.90 41.95 8.35
C THR A 361 12.84 40.43 8.31
N PHE A 362 13.81 39.78 8.97
CA PHE A 362 13.87 38.33 9.20
C PHE A 362 14.13 38.12 10.70
N PRO A 363 13.50 37.14 11.36
CA PRO A 363 13.80 36.81 12.74
C PRO A 363 15.03 35.88 12.85
N LYS A 364 15.93 36.14 13.81
CA LYS A 364 16.94 35.16 14.26
C LYS A 364 16.28 34.09 15.14
N THR A 365 15.40 33.29 14.56
CA THR A 365 14.75 32.14 15.20
C THR A 365 14.93 30.90 14.33
N LEU A 366 14.85 29.72 14.96
CA LEU A 366 14.57 28.50 14.20
C LEU A 366 13.21 28.66 13.50
N PRO A 367 13.01 28.08 12.30
CA PRO A 367 11.72 28.10 11.66
C PRO A 367 10.76 27.15 12.40
N ASP A 368 9.50 27.57 12.51
CA ASP A 368 8.44 26.77 13.18
C ASP A 368 8.03 25.54 12.35
N ARG A 369 8.40 25.50 11.06
CA ARG A 369 8.33 24.33 10.17
C ARG A 369 9.74 23.86 9.78
N PRO A 370 9.94 22.59 9.39
CA PRO A 370 11.17 22.20 8.70
C PRO A 370 11.45 23.06 7.47
N SER A 371 12.73 23.21 7.15
CA SER A 371 13.17 23.89 5.93
C SER A 371 14.53 23.37 5.48
N ARG A 372 14.60 22.92 4.23
CA ARG A 372 15.87 22.55 3.57
C ARG A 372 16.75 23.79 3.46
N GLY A 373 16.17 24.89 2.97
CA GLY A 373 16.85 26.17 2.81
C GLY A 373 17.51 26.66 4.10
N PHE A 374 16.78 26.65 5.22
CA PHE A 374 17.34 27.06 6.51
C PHE A 374 18.54 26.21 6.93
N VAL A 375 18.51 24.89 6.73
CA VAL A 375 19.62 24.00 7.10
C VAL A 375 20.82 24.15 6.17
N LEU A 376 20.62 24.31 4.87
CA LEU A 376 21.71 24.63 3.95
C LEU A 376 22.34 25.99 4.28
N GLY A 377 21.52 27.01 4.52
CA GLY A 377 21.98 28.34 4.90
C GLY A 377 22.76 28.33 6.22
N TYR A 378 22.28 27.60 7.22
CA TYR A 378 22.96 27.46 8.52
C TYR A 378 24.25 26.62 8.41
N LEU A 379 24.31 25.61 7.53
CA LEU A 379 25.54 24.86 7.25
C LEU A 379 26.54 25.66 6.40
N GLU A 380 26.11 26.44 5.40
CA GLU A 380 26.97 27.33 4.61
C GLU A 380 27.46 28.54 5.46
N ALA A 381 26.75 28.87 6.54
CA ALA A 381 27.19 29.83 7.56
C ALA A 381 28.18 29.22 8.58
N ASP A 382 27.77 28.20 9.34
CA ASP A 382 28.44 27.75 10.59
C ASP A 382 28.95 26.29 10.53
N GLY A 383 28.65 25.55 9.47
CA GLY A 383 29.11 24.16 9.29
C GLY A 383 30.61 24.08 8.96
N SER A 384 31.25 22.97 9.35
CA SER A 384 32.63 22.67 8.95
C SER A 384 32.66 21.81 7.68
N TRP A 385 33.34 22.29 6.65
CA TRP A 385 33.38 21.71 5.32
C TRP A 385 34.75 21.10 4.99
N ASP A 386 34.76 19.97 4.29
CA ASP A 386 35.98 19.33 3.81
C ASP A 386 36.51 19.96 2.50
N SER A 387 37.69 19.51 2.06
CA SER A 387 38.33 19.98 0.82
C SER A 387 37.62 19.54 -0.46
N LEU A 388 36.55 18.74 -0.37
CA LEU A 388 35.65 18.40 -1.48
C LEU A 388 34.33 19.20 -1.40
N GLY A 389 34.22 20.16 -0.49
CA GLY A 389 33.06 21.01 -0.35
C GLY A 389 31.84 20.29 0.24
N ARG A 390 32.04 19.33 1.16
CA ARG A 390 30.97 18.61 1.90
C ARG A 390 31.03 18.93 3.40
N PRO A 391 29.91 19.12 4.11
CA PRO A 391 29.93 19.34 5.54
C PRO A 391 30.09 18.00 6.29
N TYR A 392 30.90 18.01 7.35
CA TYR A 392 31.17 16.84 8.21
C TYR A 392 30.95 17.10 9.70
N GLU A 393 30.75 18.37 10.09
CA GLU A 393 30.43 18.75 11.47
C GLU A 393 29.55 20.00 11.49
N ILE A 394 28.62 20.04 12.45
CA ILE A 394 27.99 21.27 12.93
C ILE A 394 27.89 21.21 14.46
N GLN A 395 28.08 22.33 15.15
CA GLN A 395 28.05 22.44 16.59
C GLN A 395 26.93 23.40 17.01
N ALA A 396 25.87 22.87 17.65
CA ALA A 396 24.78 23.70 18.16
C ALA A 396 24.88 23.91 19.67
N THR A 397 24.40 25.07 20.13
CA THR A 397 24.23 25.40 21.54
C THR A 397 22.76 25.75 21.82
N GLY A 398 22.27 25.33 22.98
CA GLY A 398 20.87 25.46 23.39
C GLY A 398 20.07 24.21 23.08
N GLU A 399 19.31 23.75 24.08
CA GLU A 399 18.58 22.47 24.04
C GLU A 399 17.56 22.38 22.90
N LYS A 400 16.88 23.49 22.58
CA LYS A 400 15.99 23.59 21.42
C LYS A 400 16.77 23.37 20.11
N THR A 401 17.90 24.05 19.94
CA THR A 401 18.76 23.93 18.74
C THR A 401 19.33 22.52 18.58
N VAL A 402 19.84 21.94 19.68
CA VAL A 402 20.39 20.57 19.71
C VAL A 402 19.31 19.54 19.41
N SER A 403 18.12 19.66 20.00
CA SER A 403 17.00 18.75 19.74
C SER A 403 16.48 18.90 18.32
N TRP A 404 16.38 20.13 17.81
CA TRP A 404 16.04 20.41 16.42
C TRP A 404 17.07 19.78 15.47
N LEU A 405 18.38 19.89 15.73
CA LEU A 405 19.39 19.21 14.90
C LEU A 405 19.36 17.66 15.01
N ARG A 406 19.19 17.06 16.20
CA ARG A 406 19.01 15.59 16.35
C ARG A 406 17.84 15.08 15.53
N ARG A 407 16.73 15.82 15.63
CA ARG A 407 15.45 15.55 14.97
C ARG A 407 15.64 15.68 13.45
N TRP A 408 16.18 16.80 12.97
CA TRP A 408 16.12 17.21 11.57
C TRP A 408 17.36 16.98 10.70
N LEU A 409 18.59 16.95 11.24
CA LEU A 409 19.79 16.72 10.42
C LEU A 409 19.74 15.40 9.63
N PRO A 410 19.35 14.26 10.22
CA PRO A 410 19.27 13.01 9.48
C PRO A 410 18.20 13.07 8.37
N VAL A 411 17.13 13.87 8.56
CA VAL A 411 16.05 14.09 7.58
C VAL A 411 16.56 14.79 6.32
N PHE A 412 17.55 15.65 6.50
CA PHE A 412 18.20 16.39 5.42
C PHE A 412 19.49 15.70 4.91
N GLY A 413 19.67 14.40 5.20
CA GLY A 413 20.78 13.59 4.69
C GLY A 413 22.10 13.70 5.45
N TYR A 414 22.10 14.39 6.59
CA TYR A 414 23.26 14.59 7.45
C TYR A 414 23.23 13.60 8.62
N TYR A 415 23.54 12.32 8.35
CA TYR A 415 23.42 11.23 9.31
C TYR A 415 24.38 11.38 10.50
N ILE A 416 23.86 11.23 11.71
CA ILE A 416 24.60 11.38 12.96
C ILE A 416 25.36 10.08 13.25
N LEU A 417 26.64 10.04 12.86
CA LEU A 417 27.52 8.92 13.18
C LEU A 417 27.82 8.86 14.67
N HIS A 418 28.05 10.02 15.28
CA HIS A 418 28.37 10.20 16.70
C HIS A 418 28.01 11.62 17.14
N GLU A 419 27.89 11.80 18.44
CA GLU A 419 27.68 13.09 19.10
C GLU A 419 28.72 13.24 20.20
N GLU A 420 29.30 14.44 20.34
CA GLU A 420 30.21 14.77 21.43
C GLU A 420 29.60 15.91 22.25
N ASP A 421 29.50 15.73 23.57
CA ASP A 421 28.97 16.73 24.48
C ASP A 421 30.06 17.70 24.93
N PHE A 422 29.87 18.97 24.58
CA PHE A 422 30.73 20.10 24.93
C PHE A 422 30.07 21.06 25.93
N THR A 423 29.02 20.64 26.62
CA THR A 423 28.38 21.42 27.68
C THR A 423 29.37 21.70 28.81
N ASN A 424 29.38 22.94 29.32
CA ASN A 424 30.37 23.47 30.27
C ASN A 424 31.84 23.54 29.79
N SER A 425 32.11 23.35 28.48
CA SER A 425 33.47 23.57 27.92
C SER A 425 33.86 25.05 27.92
N ASP A 426 35.17 25.29 28.08
CA ASP A 426 35.79 26.60 28.08
C ASP A 426 35.98 27.16 26.66
N THR A 427 35.79 28.48 26.48
CA THR A 427 36.05 29.21 25.23
C THR A 427 36.69 30.56 25.52
N ASN A 428 37.20 31.23 24.48
CA ASN A 428 37.73 32.60 24.55
C ASN A 428 36.68 33.67 24.92
N TYR A 429 35.39 33.31 24.97
CA TYR A 429 34.29 34.17 25.43
C TYR A 429 33.65 33.68 26.75
N GLY A 430 34.25 32.70 27.43
CA GLY A 430 33.74 32.09 28.66
C GLY A 430 33.23 30.65 28.50
N LYS A 431 32.57 30.10 29.51
CA LYS A 431 32.06 28.72 29.50
C LYS A 431 30.73 28.59 28.77
N ARG A 432 30.54 27.49 28.04
CA ARG A 432 29.27 27.13 27.38
C ARG A 432 28.26 26.61 28.40
N SER A 433 27.43 27.50 28.93
CA SER A 433 26.48 27.23 30.03
C SER A 433 25.16 26.54 29.62
N GLY A 434 24.92 26.33 28.33
CA GLY A 434 23.78 25.58 27.81
C GLY A 434 24.20 24.34 27.02
N LEU A 435 23.29 23.36 26.88
CA LEU A 435 23.54 22.10 26.17
C LEU A 435 24.21 22.37 24.83
N THR A 436 25.45 21.89 24.66
CA THR A 436 26.25 22.08 23.46
C THR A 436 26.65 20.74 22.90
N ILE A 437 26.07 20.34 21.77
CA ILE A 437 26.44 19.11 21.08
C ILE A 437 27.17 19.44 19.79
N ARG A 438 28.32 18.80 19.61
CA ARG A 438 29.01 18.66 18.33
C ARG A 438 28.45 17.43 17.62
N PHE A 439 27.82 17.63 16.46
CA PHE A 439 27.29 16.56 15.64
C PHE A 439 28.31 16.10 14.62
N GLY A 440 28.85 14.90 14.83
CA GLY A 440 29.69 14.22 13.84
C GLY A 440 28.82 13.66 12.72
N ILE A 441 28.45 14.53 11.78
CA ILE A 441 27.57 14.21 10.65
C ILE A 441 28.34 13.60 9.49
N MET A 442 27.65 12.73 8.76
CA MET A 442 28.12 12.18 7.50
C MET A 442 27.09 12.46 6.43
N ARG A 443 27.45 13.31 5.47
CA ARG A 443 26.89 13.24 4.13
C ARG A 443 27.49 12.01 3.41
N PRO A 444 26.69 11.06 2.88
CA PRO A 444 27.22 9.91 2.16
C PRO A 444 27.96 10.31 0.88
N SER A 445 28.72 9.38 0.30
CA SER A 445 29.49 9.64 -0.91
C SER A 445 29.53 8.43 -1.81
N LYS A 446 29.31 8.64 -3.11
CA LYS A 446 29.39 7.62 -4.17
C LYS A 446 30.83 7.12 -4.46
N ASN A 447 31.81 7.51 -3.64
CA ASN A 447 33.21 7.08 -3.75
C ASN A 447 33.45 5.81 -2.89
N PRO A 448 33.86 4.68 -3.50
CA PRO A 448 33.94 3.37 -2.83
C PRO A 448 35.03 3.25 -1.73
N VAL A 449 35.85 4.28 -1.50
CA VAL A 449 36.83 4.31 -0.40
C VAL A 449 36.16 4.50 0.97
N TYR A 450 34.93 5.04 1.02
CA TYR A 450 34.24 5.29 2.28
C TYR A 450 33.55 4.04 2.84
N ILE A 451 34.12 3.51 3.92
CA ILE A 451 33.80 2.22 4.54
C ILE A 451 32.37 2.23 5.13
N GLY A 452 31.51 1.28 4.72
CA GLY A 452 30.19 1.01 5.34
C GLY A 452 30.27 0.36 6.72
N TRP A 453 29.15 0.18 7.40
CA TRP A 453 29.16 -0.42 8.74
C TRP A 453 29.55 -1.92 8.67
N THR A 454 30.26 -2.40 9.69
CA THR A 454 30.82 -3.76 9.75
C THR A 454 30.44 -4.43 11.07
N VAL A 455 29.86 -5.61 11.03
CA VAL A 455 29.43 -6.40 12.19
C VAL A 455 30.63 -6.83 13.04
N LYS A 456 30.49 -6.76 14.38
CA LYS A 456 31.55 -7.08 15.35
C LYS A 456 31.18 -8.15 16.36
N SER A 457 29.91 -8.24 16.75
CA SER A 457 29.36 -9.30 17.58
C SER A 457 27.95 -9.64 17.12
N PHE A 458 27.53 -10.87 17.39
CA PHE A 458 26.16 -11.30 17.22
C PHE A 458 25.84 -12.36 18.28
N GLU A 459 25.28 -11.93 19.40
CA GLU A 459 25.24 -12.68 20.67
C GLU A 459 23.82 -12.70 21.25
N GLU A 460 23.28 -13.87 21.61
CA GLU A 460 21.97 -13.99 22.25
C GLU A 460 22.00 -13.29 23.62
N GLU A 461 21.07 -12.36 23.87
CA GLU A 461 21.11 -11.53 25.09
C GLU A 461 19.92 -11.82 26.02
N HIS A 462 18.69 -11.65 25.55
CA HIS A 462 17.49 -11.84 26.36
C HIS A 462 16.25 -12.03 25.47
N THR A 463 15.17 -12.58 26.04
CA THR A 463 13.86 -12.58 25.39
C THR A 463 13.14 -11.29 25.77
N ASP A 464 12.68 -10.53 24.78
CA ASP A 464 11.81 -9.36 25.00
C ASP A 464 10.72 -9.33 23.94
N ASP A 465 9.73 -8.49 24.17
CA ASP A 465 8.74 -8.06 23.20
C ASP A 465 9.39 -7.48 21.93
N THR A 466 8.83 -7.78 20.75
CA THR A 466 9.49 -7.54 19.47
C THR A 466 8.78 -6.66 18.37
N TRP A 467 9.20 -5.38 18.26
CA TRP A 467 8.60 -4.11 17.71
C TRP A 467 9.08 -3.81 16.27
N CYS A 468 8.26 -3.51 15.19
CA CYS A 468 8.26 -4.14 13.79
C CYS A 468 8.60 -3.64 12.19
N LEU A 469 9.63 -2.87 11.67
CA LEU A 469 9.96 -1.97 10.48
C LEU A 469 9.30 -2.25 9.04
N GLU A 470 8.02 -2.59 8.76
CA GLU A 470 7.42 -2.72 7.35
C GLU A 470 6.78 -1.49 6.63
N VAL A 471 7.11 -1.26 5.36
CA VAL A 471 6.52 -0.22 4.48
C VAL A 471 5.66 -0.88 3.35
N GLU A 472 4.98 -0.11 2.46
CA GLU A 472 3.98 -0.49 1.40
C GLU A 472 3.87 -0.33 -0.29
N GLU A 473 4.46 0.19 -1.47
CA GLU A 473 5.72 0.71 -2.25
C GLU A 473 6.88 -0.26 -2.74
N ASP A 474 8.19 -0.10 -2.39
CA ASP A 474 9.23 -1.18 -2.46
C ASP A 474 9.67 -2.02 -1.18
N HIS A 475 9.89 -1.50 0.05
CA HIS A 475 9.62 -1.94 1.49
C HIS A 475 10.32 -1.39 2.85
N SER A 476 11.22 -0.35 3.04
CA SER A 476 12.08 -0.08 4.27
C SER A 476 12.32 1.32 4.95
N PHE A 477 13.49 1.63 5.56
CA PHE A 477 13.77 2.79 6.43
C PHE A 477 15.24 3.23 6.59
N VAL A 478 15.54 4.35 7.29
CA VAL A 478 16.89 4.77 7.76
C VAL A 478 16.96 5.24 9.23
N LEU A 479 18.10 4.97 9.88
CA LEU A 479 18.50 5.12 11.30
C LEU A 479 19.13 6.49 11.35
N PRO A 480 19.11 7.18 12.49
CA PRO A 480 19.97 8.36 12.68
C PRO A 480 21.43 8.17 12.19
N SER A 481 21.94 6.92 12.16
CA SER A 481 23.24 6.52 11.59
C SER A 481 23.24 5.50 10.41
N GLY A 482 22.09 4.91 10.07
CA GLY A 482 21.86 3.90 9.01
C GLY A 482 22.31 2.41 9.19
N ILE A 483 21.45 1.45 9.68
CA ILE A 483 21.55 -0.07 9.69
C ILE A 483 20.31 -1.02 9.21
N VAL A 484 20.41 -2.02 8.23
CA VAL A 484 19.55 -2.55 7.01
C VAL A 484 18.72 -3.94 6.85
N THR A 485 17.58 -4.12 6.06
CA THR A 485 16.57 -5.31 6.02
C THR A 485 15.54 -5.65 4.80
N GLY A 486 14.65 -6.70 4.80
CA GLY A 486 13.47 -6.97 3.85
C GLY A 486 12.67 -8.36 3.46
N ASN A 487 11.28 -8.52 3.34
CA ASN A 487 10.40 -9.70 2.76
C ASN A 487 9.12 -9.57 1.81
N CYS A 488 8.28 -10.59 1.52
CA CYS A 488 6.78 -10.53 1.40
C CYS A 488 6.06 -9.27 0.77
N SER A 489 6.35 -8.80 -0.45
CA SER A 489 7.51 -9.07 -1.29
C SER A 489 7.64 -7.98 -2.36
N PHE A 490 8.75 -7.24 -2.28
CA PHE A 490 9.33 -6.48 -3.36
C PHE A 490 10.81 -6.25 -3.09
N SER A 491 11.68 -6.84 -3.92
CA SER A 491 13.11 -6.54 -3.87
C SER A 491 13.53 -5.82 -5.13
N HIS A 492 14.69 -5.18 -5.04
CA HIS A 492 15.49 -4.88 -6.21
C HIS A 492 16.02 -6.18 -6.77
N VAL A 493 16.00 -6.33 -8.08
CA VAL A 493 16.66 -7.45 -8.74
C VAL A 493 18.14 -7.08 -8.95
N ASP A 494 18.86 -6.93 -7.83
CA ASP A 494 20.21 -6.38 -7.76
C ASP A 494 21.26 -7.34 -7.14
N ARG A 495 20.82 -8.51 -6.70
CA ARG A 495 21.65 -9.65 -6.24
C ARG A 495 21.16 -10.99 -6.80
N PRO A 496 21.97 -12.06 -6.77
CA PRO A 496 21.54 -13.40 -7.20
C PRO A 496 20.46 -14.03 -6.32
N GLU A 497 20.49 -13.80 -5.01
CA GLU A 497 19.65 -14.52 -4.03
C GLU A 497 18.16 -14.14 -4.14
N VAL A 498 17.87 -12.94 -4.66
CA VAL A 498 16.52 -12.39 -4.84
C VAL A 498 15.57 -13.34 -5.55
N PHE A 499 16.07 -14.08 -6.53
CA PHE A 499 15.25 -15.03 -7.28
C PHE A 499 14.80 -16.19 -6.38
N ALA A 500 15.70 -16.73 -5.56
CA ALA A 500 15.37 -17.79 -4.60
C ALA A 500 14.42 -17.30 -3.50
N GLU A 501 14.68 -16.11 -2.95
CA GLU A 501 13.84 -15.51 -1.90
C GLU A 501 12.44 -15.14 -2.42
N ALA A 502 12.34 -14.60 -3.64
CA ALA A 502 11.06 -14.36 -4.32
C ALA A 502 10.30 -15.67 -4.59
N LEU A 503 10.97 -16.74 -5.04
CA LEU A 503 10.33 -18.04 -5.27
C LEU A 503 9.79 -18.64 -3.96
N TYR A 504 10.56 -18.62 -2.87
CA TYR A 504 10.05 -19.01 -1.56
C TYR A 504 8.82 -18.18 -1.16
N LEU A 505 8.82 -16.87 -1.44
CA LEU A 505 7.72 -16.00 -1.04
C LEU A 505 6.43 -16.24 -1.80
N LEU A 506 6.53 -16.50 -3.10
CA LEU A 506 5.41 -16.97 -3.91
C LEU A 506 4.88 -18.30 -3.35
N LEU A 507 5.77 -19.25 -3.02
CA LEU A 507 5.41 -20.54 -2.44
C LEU A 507 4.83 -20.45 -1.01
N ALA A 508 5.21 -19.43 -0.24
CA ALA A 508 4.63 -19.09 1.06
C ALA A 508 3.25 -18.38 0.95
N GLY A 509 2.76 -18.13 -0.26
CA GLY A 509 1.46 -17.48 -0.52
C GLY A 509 1.50 -15.95 -0.48
N SER A 510 2.69 -15.35 -0.56
CA SER A 510 2.88 -13.90 -0.62
C SER A 510 2.84 -13.37 -2.05
N GLY A 511 2.26 -12.19 -2.25
CA GLY A 511 2.41 -11.42 -3.49
C GLY A 511 3.82 -10.81 -3.58
N VAL A 512 4.38 -10.71 -4.79
CA VAL A 512 5.76 -10.28 -5.07
C VAL A 512 5.83 -9.18 -6.13
N GLY A 513 5.75 -7.93 -5.69
CA GLY A 513 6.38 -6.83 -6.43
C GLY A 513 7.89 -7.02 -6.60
N PHE A 514 8.55 -6.18 -7.38
CA PHE A 514 10.01 -6.05 -7.47
C PHE A 514 10.41 -4.86 -8.37
N SER A 515 11.66 -4.40 -8.27
CA SER A 515 12.23 -3.39 -9.16
C SER A 515 13.28 -3.98 -10.08
N VAL A 516 13.18 -3.67 -11.37
CA VAL A 516 14.17 -3.99 -12.42
C VAL A 516 14.83 -2.73 -13.00
N GLN A 517 14.71 -1.60 -12.31
CA GLN A 517 15.35 -0.35 -12.72
C GLN A 517 16.87 -0.51 -12.93
N TRP A 518 17.43 0.29 -13.83
CA TRP A 518 18.79 0.10 -14.34
C TRP A 518 19.83 -0.05 -13.24
N HIS A 519 19.86 0.87 -12.29
CA HIS A 519 20.82 0.90 -11.18
C HIS A 519 20.62 -0.22 -10.14
N HIS A 520 19.55 -1.02 -10.23
CA HIS A 520 19.43 -2.31 -9.53
C HIS A 520 20.10 -3.41 -10.34
N VAL A 521 19.62 -3.62 -11.57
CA VAL A 521 20.05 -4.74 -12.41
C VAL A 521 21.52 -4.64 -12.79
N GLU A 522 22.07 -3.43 -12.85
CA GLU A 522 23.50 -3.17 -13.01
C GLU A 522 24.36 -3.66 -11.83
N ARG A 523 23.81 -3.91 -10.64
CA ARG A 523 24.58 -4.49 -9.51
C ARG A 523 24.85 -5.99 -9.70
N LEU A 524 24.07 -6.68 -10.55
CA LEU A 524 24.28 -8.09 -10.86
C LEU A 524 25.63 -8.34 -11.55
N LEU A 525 26.25 -9.48 -11.22
CA LEU A 525 27.47 -9.94 -11.88
C LEU A 525 27.18 -10.37 -13.33
N PRO A 526 28.14 -10.22 -14.27
CA PRO A 526 28.05 -10.80 -15.59
C PRO A 526 27.90 -12.33 -15.52
N ILE A 527 27.08 -12.92 -16.38
CA ILE A 527 27.01 -14.38 -16.50
C ILE A 527 28.27 -14.87 -17.21
N LYS A 528 28.97 -15.84 -16.63
CA LYS A 528 30.20 -16.38 -17.23
C LYS A 528 29.87 -17.32 -18.38
N TRP A 529 30.83 -17.49 -19.29
CA TRP A 529 30.84 -18.62 -20.21
C TRP A 529 30.85 -19.93 -19.42
N ILE A 530 29.94 -20.85 -19.74
CA ILE A 530 29.76 -22.09 -18.99
C ILE A 530 30.70 -23.18 -19.50
N ASP A 531 31.57 -23.65 -18.61
CA ASP A 531 32.32 -24.89 -18.80
C ASP A 531 31.39 -26.08 -18.57
N LYS A 532 31.09 -26.81 -19.65
CA LYS A 532 30.22 -28.00 -19.63
C LYS A 532 30.90 -29.24 -19.04
N THR A 533 32.21 -29.20 -18.77
CA THR A 533 32.92 -30.26 -18.05
C THR A 533 32.87 -30.04 -16.52
N ASN A 534 32.61 -28.80 -16.10
CA ASN A 534 32.49 -28.39 -14.69
C ASN A 534 31.02 -28.50 -14.23
N VAL A 535 30.57 -29.73 -14.03
CA VAL A 535 29.17 -30.06 -13.69
C VAL A 535 28.97 -30.11 -12.16
N GLN A 536 27.89 -29.48 -11.70
CA GLN A 536 27.40 -29.52 -10.33
C GLN A 536 26.00 -30.17 -10.32
N HIS A 537 25.88 -31.37 -9.76
CA HIS A 537 24.58 -32.01 -9.55
C HIS A 537 23.93 -31.48 -8.26
N HIS A 538 22.61 -31.27 -8.27
CA HIS A 538 21.82 -30.78 -7.14
C HIS A 538 20.52 -31.59 -7.01
N VAL A 539 20.26 -32.13 -5.81
CA VAL A 539 19.02 -32.88 -5.52
C VAL A 539 18.01 -31.93 -4.89
N VAL A 540 16.86 -31.76 -5.54
CA VAL A 540 15.83 -30.81 -5.11
C VAL A 540 14.97 -31.42 -4.01
N LYS A 541 14.99 -30.81 -2.82
CA LYS A 541 14.25 -31.30 -1.65
C LYS A 541 12.74 -31.02 -1.74
N ASP A 542 11.95 -31.87 -1.07
CA ASP A 542 10.48 -31.87 -1.10
C ASP A 542 9.83 -30.78 -0.22
N SER A 543 10.36 -29.55 -0.29
CA SER A 543 9.90 -28.41 0.48
C SER A 543 10.01 -27.10 -0.33
N ILE A 544 9.39 -26.03 0.16
CA ILE A 544 9.40 -24.73 -0.54
C ILE A 544 10.79 -24.09 -0.52
N GLU A 545 11.56 -24.39 0.53
CA GLU A 545 12.97 -24.09 0.72
C GLU A 545 13.81 -24.84 -0.34
N GLY A 546 13.61 -26.15 -0.50
CA GLY A 546 14.30 -26.96 -1.51
C GLY A 546 14.07 -26.50 -2.95
N TRP A 547 12.85 -26.04 -3.27
CA TRP A 547 12.51 -25.45 -4.56
C TRP A 547 13.27 -24.13 -4.81
N ALA A 548 13.41 -23.31 -3.78
CA ALA A 548 14.16 -22.05 -3.84
C ALA A 548 15.69 -22.26 -3.85
N ASP A 549 16.21 -23.28 -3.18
CA ASP A 549 17.64 -23.65 -3.22
C ASP A 549 18.06 -24.18 -4.60
N ALA A 550 17.17 -24.86 -5.34
CA ALA A 550 17.44 -25.23 -6.73
C ALA A 550 17.64 -24.00 -7.64
N LEU A 551 16.88 -22.93 -7.39
CA LEU A 551 17.01 -21.65 -8.10
C LEU A 551 18.29 -20.89 -7.70
N ARG A 552 18.62 -20.89 -6.39
CA ARG A 552 19.91 -20.40 -5.87
C ARG A 552 21.09 -21.12 -6.54
N ALA A 553 20.97 -22.44 -6.73
CA ALA A 553 21.99 -23.26 -7.37
C ALA A 553 22.21 -22.91 -8.86
N ILE A 554 21.16 -22.74 -9.68
CA ILE A 554 21.36 -22.45 -11.11
C ILE A 554 21.95 -21.05 -11.35
N VAL A 555 21.44 -20.01 -10.67
CA VAL A 555 21.92 -18.63 -10.87
C VAL A 555 23.36 -18.50 -10.38
N GLY A 556 23.65 -18.99 -9.16
CA GLY A 556 25.01 -18.96 -8.60
C GLY A 556 26.00 -19.81 -9.40
N GLY A 557 25.61 -21.02 -9.82
CA GLY A 557 26.43 -21.89 -10.64
C GLY A 557 26.83 -21.26 -11.97
N MET A 558 25.89 -20.62 -12.68
CA MET A 558 26.17 -19.97 -13.96
C MET A 558 27.00 -18.67 -13.81
N MET A 559 26.85 -17.93 -12.73
CA MET A 559 27.77 -16.82 -12.40
C MET A 559 29.19 -17.30 -12.02
N LEU A 560 29.33 -18.54 -11.56
CA LEU A 560 30.64 -19.19 -11.34
C LEU A 560 31.23 -19.86 -12.60
N GLY A 561 30.45 -20.01 -13.68
CA GLY A 561 30.87 -20.66 -14.93
C GLY A 561 30.62 -22.17 -14.97
N ARG A 562 29.82 -22.72 -14.04
CA ARG A 562 29.50 -24.15 -13.91
C ARG A 562 28.21 -24.51 -14.64
N HIS A 563 28.13 -25.74 -15.13
CA HIS A 563 26.85 -26.34 -15.51
C HIS A 563 26.16 -26.93 -14.26
N VAL A 564 24.84 -26.77 -14.14
CA VAL A 564 24.07 -27.26 -12.98
C VAL A 564 22.97 -28.20 -13.42
N GLU A 565 22.97 -29.41 -12.90
CA GLU A 565 21.99 -30.48 -13.19
C GLU A 565 21.09 -30.76 -11.98
N PHE A 566 19.82 -31.06 -12.24
CA PHE A 566 18.81 -31.20 -11.18
C PHE A 566 18.18 -32.60 -11.14
N ALA A 567 18.26 -33.22 -9.97
CA ALA A 567 17.57 -34.46 -9.64
C ALA A 567 16.30 -34.14 -8.83
N TYR A 568 15.14 -34.40 -9.42
CA TYR A 568 13.83 -34.03 -8.85
C TYR A 568 13.12 -35.18 -8.08
N HIS A 569 13.83 -36.29 -7.83
CA HIS A 569 13.21 -37.55 -7.39
C HIS A 569 12.68 -37.55 -5.96
N GLU A 570 13.10 -36.61 -5.11
CA GLU A 570 12.54 -36.45 -3.76
C GLU A 570 11.20 -35.69 -3.77
N ILE A 571 10.92 -34.87 -4.81
CA ILE A 571 9.70 -34.06 -4.87
C ILE A 571 8.46 -34.96 -5.03
N ARG A 572 7.49 -34.81 -4.12
CA ARG A 572 6.22 -35.55 -4.12
C ARG A 572 5.47 -35.42 -5.46
N PRO A 573 4.75 -36.47 -5.92
CA PRO A 573 4.05 -36.46 -7.19
C PRO A 573 2.90 -35.44 -7.27
N GLU A 574 2.46 -35.11 -8.49
CA GLU A 574 1.28 -34.28 -8.74
C GLU A 574 0.05 -34.89 -8.02
N GLY A 575 -0.75 -34.04 -7.37
CA GLY A 575 -1.95 -34.46 -6.64
C GLY A 575 -1.73 -34.89 -5.19
N ALA A 576 -0.49 -35.05 -4.70
CA ALA A 576 -0.20 -35.40 -3.30
C ALA A 576 -0.69 -34.32 -2.30
N ILE A 577 -1.16 -34.72 -1.11
CA ILE A 577 -1.82 -33.81 -0.16
C ILE A 577 -0.80 -32.95 0.62
N LEU A 578 -1.02 -31.62 0.66
CA LEU A 578 -0.19 -30.67 1.39
C LEU A 578 -0.67 -30.47 2.83
N ARG A 579 -0.13 -31.29 3.76
CA ARG A 579 -0.60 -31.42 5.16
C ARG A 579 -0.79 -30.10 5.93
N THR A 580 0.01 -29.05 5.69
CA THR A 580 -0.06 -27.77 6.43
C THR A 580 -0.70 -26.59 5.68
N SER A 581 -1.15 -26.79 4.42
CA SER A 581 -1.81 -25.74 3.62
C SER A 581 -3.16 -26.16 3.01
N GLY A 582 -3.51 -27.44 3.07
CA GLY A 582 -4.81 -27.97 2.62
C GLY A 582 -4.94 -28.19 1.11
N GLY A 583 -3.92 -27.82 0.31
CA GLY A 583 -3.90 -28.01 -1.13
C GLY A 583 -3.40 -29.38 -1.59
N ARG A 584 -3.19 -29.51 -2.90
CA ARG A 584 -2.49 -30.63 -3.54
C ARG A 584 -1.20 -30.14 -4.21
N ALA A 585 -0.23 -31.03 -4.40
CA ALA A 585 1.08 -30.69 -4.92
C ALA A 585 1.12 -30.59 -6.47
N PRO A 586 1.94 -29.68 -7.05
CA PRO A 586 2.22 -29.61 -8.50
C PRO A 586 2.94 -30.82 -9.11
N GLY A 587 3.63 -31.64 -8.30
CA GLY A 587 4.76 -32.41 -8.81
C GLY A 587 5.94 -31.53 -9.19
N HIS A 588 7.00 -32.13 -9.76
CA HIS A 588 8.24 -31.41 -10.08
C HIS A 588 8.21 -30.62 -11.39
N LEU A 589 7.25 -30.90 -12.29
CA LEU A 589 7.28 -30.41 -13.67
C LEU A 589 7.26 -28.86 -13.78
N PRO A 590 6.45 -28.11 -12.99
CA PRO A 590 6.48 -26.65 -13.03
C PRO A 590 7.84 -26.03 -12.66
N LEU A 591 8.48 -26.53 -11.59
CA LEU A 591 9.82 -26.08 -11.20
C LEU A 591 10.84 -26.37 -12.29
N LYS A 592 10.80 -27.58 -12.87
CA LYS A 592 11.66 -27.95 -14.00
C LYS A 592 11.48 -27.01 -15.19
N THR A 593 10.24 -26.73 -15.60
CA THR A 593 9.97 -25.79 -16.70
C THR A 593 10.46 -24.38 -16.39
N CYS A 594 10.33 -23.92 -15.14
CA CYS A 594 10.85 -22.63 -14.69
C CYS A 594 12.39 -22.57 -14.79
N LEU A 595 13.10 -23.55 -14.21
CA LEU A 595 14.56 -23.60 -14.20
C LEU A 595 15.14 -23.70 -15.62
N GLU A 596 14.51 -24.43 -16.54
CA GLU A 596 14.95 -24.50 -17.95
C GLU A 596 14.72 -23.18 -18.71
N ARG A 597 13.60 -22.47 -18.48
CA ARG A 597 13.38 -21.12 -19.05
C ARG A 597 14.43 -20.13 -18.57
N ILE A 598 14.71 -20.14 -17.26
CA ILE A 598 15.75 -19.30 -16.63
C ILE A 598 17.13 -19.66 -17.17
N ARG A 599 17.45 -20.95 -17.34
CA ARG A 599 18.70 -21.41 -17.99
C ARG A 599 18.86 -20.82 -19.39
N GLY A 600 17.79 -20.77 -20.18
CA GLY A 600 17.78 -20.15 -21.51
C GLY A 600 18.13 -18.66 -21.48
N LEU A 601 17.49 -17.90 -20.58
CA LEU A 601 17.80 -16.47 -20.38
C LEU A 601 19.26 -16.26 -19.96
N LEU A 602 19.75 -17.01 -18.96
CA LEU A 602 21.13 -16.95 -18.49
C LEU A 602 22.16 -17.33 -19.57
N TYR A 603 21.89 -18.36 -20.39
CA TYR A 603 22.78 -18.71 -21.52
C TYR A 603 22.87 -17.60 -22.58
N SER A 604 21.78 -16.86 -22.81
CA SER A 604 21.75 -15.70 -23.72
C SER A 604 22.51 -14.47 -23.19
N ALA A 605 22.91 -14.50 -21.91
CA ALA A 605 23.62 -13.45 -21.21
C ALA A 605 25.11 -13.77 -20.92
N GLN A 606 25.63 -14.89 -21.41
CA GLN A 606 27.05 -15.23 -21.24
C GLN A 606 27.97 -14.13 -21.79
N GLY A 607 28.97 -13.74 -21.01
CA GLY A 607 29.90 -12.65 -21.31
C GLY A 607 29.37 -11.24 -21.02
N ARG A 608 28.10 -11.08 -20.60
CA ARG A 608 27.46 -9.79 -20.28
C ARG A 608 26.65 -9.83 -18.99
N LYS A 609 26.12 -8.69 -18.56
CA LYS A 609 25.08 -8.62 -17.52
C LYS A 609 23.69 -8.93 -18.09
N LEU A 610 22.77 -9.28 -17.20
CA LEU A 610 21.34 -9.32 -17.50
C LEU A 610 20.79 -7.91 -17.72
N ARG A 611 19.69 -7.80 -18.46
CA ARG A 611 18.93 -6.56 -18.71
C ARG A 611 17.69 -6.47 -17.80
N PRO A 612 17.10 -5.28 -17.58
CA PRO A 612 15.82 -5.10 -16.88
C PRO A 612 14.73 -6.07 -17.30
N ILE A 613 14.51 -6.20 -18.61
CA ILE A 613 13.49 -7.10 -19.16
C ILE A 613 13.77 -8.57 -18.87
N GLU A 614 15.04 -8.98 -18.83
CA GLU A 614 15.44 -10.37 -18.57
C GLU A 614 15.27 -10.71 -17.09
N CYS A 615 15.55 -9.75 -16.20
CA CYS A 615 15.25 -9.83 -14.77
C CYS A 615 13.74 -9.89 -14.50
N HIS A 616 12.95 -9.08 -15.22
CA HIS A 616 11.50 -9.09 -15.17
C HIS A 616 10.92 -10.43 -15.64
N ASP A 617 11.41 -10.97 -16.75
CA ASP A 617 10.98 -12.25 -17.30
C ASP A 617 11.36 -13.42 -16.39
N ILE A 618 12.53 -13.40 -15.72
CA ILE A 618 12.86 -14.38 -14.66
C ILE A 618 11.81 -14.34 -13.54
N MET A 619 11.54 -13.17 -12.96
CA MET A 619 10.58 -13.03 -11.85
C MET A 619 9.15 -13.46 -12.26
N CYS A 620 8.76 -13.19 -13.51
CA CYS A 620 7.49 -13.66 -14.06
C CYS A 620 7.44 -15.20 -14.19
N HIS A 621 8.53 -15.83 -14.65
CA HIS A 621 8.65 -17.29 -14.70
C HIS A 621 8.62 -17.96 -13.31
N LEU A 622 9.08 -17.28 -12.25
CA LEU A 622 8.92 -17.78 -10.87
C LEU A 622 7.43 -17.88 -10.48
N ALA A 623 6.66 -16.85 -10.81
CA ALA A 623 5.24 -16.80 -10.48
C ALA A 623 4.41 -17.82 -11.28
N GLU A 624 4.73 -18.03 -12.56
CA GLU A 624 4.16 -19.12 -13.37
C GLU A 624 4.42 -20.51 -12.74
N ALA A 625 5.62 -20.74 -12.19
CA ALA A 625 5.97 -22.02 -11.56
C ALA A 625 5.07 -22.34 -10.36
N VAL A 626 4.72 -21.31 -9.57
CA VAL A 626 3.81 -21.44 -8.42
C VAL A 626 2.35 -21.58 -8.85
N LEU A 627 1.92 -20.89 -9.93
CA LEU A 627 0.54 -21.04 -10.45
C LEU A 627 0.18 -22.48 -10.78
N ALA A 628 1.10 -23.22 -11.41
CA ALA A 628 0.85 -24.57 -11.87
C ALA A 628 0.70 -25.60 -10.74
N GLY A 629 0.97 -25.22 -9.47
CA GLY A 629 0.65 -26.01 -8.28
C GLY A 629 -0.74 -25.80 -7.70
N GLY A 630 -1.57 -24.92 -8.28
CA GLY A 630 -2.95 -24.69 -7.82
C GLY A 630 -3.07 -23.94 -6.49
N ILE A 631 -1.95 -23.51 -5.88
CA ILE A 631 -1.93 -22.78 -4.61
C ILE A 631 -2.14 -21.28 -4.86
N ARG A 632 -3.35 -20.91 -5.28
CA ARG A 632 -3.80 -19.52 -5.56
C ARG A 632 -3.02 -18.84 -6.71
N ARG A 633 -3.53 -17.69 -7.20
CA ARG A 633 -2.77 -16.87 -8.15
C ARG A 633 -1.78 -15.97 -7.42
N SER A 634 -0.50 -16.19 -7.72
CA SER A 634 0.60 -15.24 -7.52
C SER A 634 0.25 -13.88 -8.11
N SER A 635 0.58 -12.81 -7.40
CA SER A 635 0.40 -11.43 -7.84
C SER A 635 1.75 -10.72 -7.81
N LEU A 636 2.22 -10.20 -8.94
CA LEU A 636 3.45 -9.41 -9.02
C LEU A 636 3.17 -7.96 -9.43
N ILE A 637 4.16 -7.11 -9.20
CA ILE A 637 4.25 -5.78 -9.82
C ILE A 637 5.71 -5.42 -10.11
N SER A 638 5.99 -5.06 -11.36
CA SER A 638 7.34 -4.74 -11.81
C SER A 638 7.50 -3.23 -11.93
N LEU A 639 8.40 -2.67 -11.14
CA LEU A 639 8.77 -1.25 -11.24
C LEU A 639 10.03 -1.08 -12.08
N PHE A 640 10.00 -0.07 -12.93
CA PHE A 640 11.00 0.19 -13.95
C PHE A 640 11.18 1.68 -14.18
N SER A 641 12.34 2.08 -14.70
CA SER A 641 12.71 3.48 -14.85
C SER A 641 11.85 4.08 -15.95
N ALA A 642 11.25 5.26 -15.76
CA ALA A 642 10.30 5.82 -16.74
C ALA A 642 10.89 6.05 -18.16
N ASP A 643 12.22 6.12 -18.28
CA ASP A 643 12.94 6.20 -19.56
C ASP A 643 13.31 4.84 -20.18
N ASP A 644 13.13 3.72 -19.46
CA ASP A 644 13.37 2.38 -20.00
C ASP A 644 12.27 2.03 -21.01
N THR A 645 12.58 2.23 -22.29
CA THR A 645 11.66 1.97 -23.39
C THR A 645 11.38 0.47 -23.59
N GLU A 646 12.29 -0.43 -23.20
CA GLU A 646 12.04 -1.87 -23.31
C GLU A 646 11.02 -2.33 -22.26
N MET A 647 11.08 -1.77 -21.05
CA MET A 647 10.10 -1.99 -19.99
C MET A 647 8.78 -1.22 -20.21
N LEU A 648 8.84 0.04 -20.65
CA LEU A 648 7.67 0.88 -20.93
C LEU A 648 6.77 0.27 -22.02
N TYR A 649 7.39 -0.33 -23.04
CA TYR A 649 6.71 -1.05 -24.12
C TYR A 649 6.67 -2.58 -23.88
N ALA A 650 6.96 -3.09 -22.68
CA ALA A 650 7.01 -4.53 -22.41
C ALA A 650 5.66 -5.25 -22.53
N LYS A 651 4.54 -4.51 -22.39
CA LYS A 651 3.15 -5.01 -22.38
C LYS A 651 2.24 -4.36 -23.45
N THR A 652 2.82 -3.72 -24.47
CA THR A 652 2.07 -3.09 -25.57
C THR A 652 1.82 -4.02 -26.76
N ALA A 653 1.04 -3.55 -27.75
CA ALA A 653 0.77 -4.31 -28.97
C ALA A 653 2.07 -4.65 -29.73
N GLY A 654 2.18 -5.91 -30.17
CA GLY A 654 3.35 -6.44 -30.89
C GLY A 654 4.43 -7.03 -29.97
N THR A 655 4.75 -6.38 -28.86
CA THR A 655 5.70 -6.88 -27.85
C THR A 655 5.09 -7.87 -26.86
N PHE A 656 3.77 -7.81 -26.65
CA PHE A 656 3.02 -8.67 -25.74
C PHE A 656 1.70 -9.13 -26.36
N ASN A 657 1.49 -10.44 -26.38
CA ASN A 657 0.22 -11.04 -26.79
C ASN A 657 0.07 -12.43 -26.15
N PRO A 658 -0.42 -12.53 -24.90
CA PRO A 658 -0.57 -13.81 -24.22
C PRO A 658 -1.53 -14.77 -24.95
N GLY A 659 -2.56 -14.25 -25.62
CA GLY A 659 -3.47 -15.03 -26.47
C GLY A 659 -2.83 -15.62 -27.73
N LYS A 660 -1.59 -15.24 -28.06
CA LYS A 660 -0.75 -15.82 -29.11
C LYS A 660 0.60 -16.36 -28.58
N GLY A 661 0.73 -16.53 -27.26
CA GLY A 661 1.94 -17.02 -26.60
C GLY A 661 3.13 -16.04 -26.57
N VAL A 662 2.98 -14.80 -27.04
CA VAL A 662 4.07 -13.80 -27.08
C VAL A 662 4.24 -13.14 -25.72
N ASN A 663 5.35 -13.43 -25.06
CA ASN A 663 5.71 -12.93 -23.72
C ASN A 663 4.61 -13.15 -22.66
N GLY A 664 3.92 -14.30 -22.73
CA GLY A 664 2.78 -14.62 -21.88
C GLY A 664 3.07 -14.56 -20.36
N GLN A 665 4.32 -14.79 -19.95
CA GLN A 665 4.77 -14.67 -18.57
C GLN A 665 4.51 -13.27 -17.98
N ARG A 666 4.53 -12.21 -18.79
CA ARG A 666 4.32 -10.81 -18.35
C ARG A 666 2.85 -10.50 -18.00
N THR A 667 1.97 -11.50 -18.05
CA THR A 667 0.65 -11.46 -17.39
C THR A 667 0.75 -11.57 -15.86
N MET A 668 1.86 -12.06 -15.33
CA MET A 668 2.06 -12.27 -13.89
C MET A 668 2.31 -10.98 -13.09
N ALA A 669 2.81 -9.94 -13.76
CA ALA A 669 3.13 -8.65 -13.17
C ALA A 669 2.30 -7.53 -13.78
N ASN A 670 1.80 -6.64 -12.93
CA ASN A 670 1.40 -5.29 -13.34
C ASN A 670 2.65 -4.42 -13.45
N ASN A 671 2.83 -3.62 -14.50
CA ASN A 671 4.06 -2.84 -14.68
C ASN A 671 3.76 -1.38 -14.35
N SER A 672 4.55 -0.75 -13.48
CA SER A 672 4.42 0.70 -13.20
C SER A 672 5.75 1.44 -13.36
N ALA A 673 5.68 2.56 -14.09
CA ALA A 673 6.83 3.41 -14.36
C ALA A 673 7.13 4.29 -13.14
N VAL A 674 8.38 4.28 -12.68
CA VAL A 674 8.80 5.14 -11.56
C VAL A 674 9.04 6.56 -12.04
N LEU A 675 8.30 7.48 -11.44
CA LEU A 675 8.36 8.90 -11.68
C LEU A 675 9.03 9.58 -10.50
N ASP A 676 10.23 10.08 -10.74
CA ASP A 676 11.02 10.76 -9.73
C ASP A 676 10.54 12.21 -9.53
N LYS A 677 9.98 12.53 -8.36
CA LYS A 677 9.55 13.89 -7.99
C LYS A 677 10.70 14.88 -7.86
N ASN A 678 11.95 14.42 -7.92
CA ASN A 678 13.15 15.27 -7.94
C ASN A 678 13.59 15.65 -9.37
N GLU A 679 12.99 15.09 -10.41
CA GLU A 679 13.20 15.56 -11.79
C GLU A 679 12.56 16.94 -12.01
N ASP A 680 13.07 17.68 -13.02
CA ASP A 680 12.51 18.98 -13.38
C ASP A 680 11.02 18.86 -13.70
N GLU A 681 10.22 19.82 -13.22
CA GLU A 681 8.75 19.73 -13.25
C GLU A 681 8.21 19.46 -14.67
N ARG A 682 8.87 20.02 -15.69
CA ARG A 682 8.47 19.93 -17.09
C ARG A 682 8.76 18.55 -17.67
N THR A 683 9.93 17.96 -17.40
CA THR A 683 10.26 16.59 -17.79
C THR A 683 9.40 15.58 -17.03
N LEU A 684 9.20 15.78 -15.73
CA LEU A 684 8.38 14.91 -14.89
C LEU A 684 6.90 14.92 -15.34
N LYS A 685 6.30 16.11 -15.55
CA LYS A 685 4.93 16.22 -16.08
C LYS A 685 4.80 15.62 -17.48
N LYS A 686 5.83 15.74 -18.32
CA LYS A 686 5.89 15.12 -19.64
C LYS A 686 5.96 13.58 -19.56
N LYS A 687 6.78 13.01 -18.66
CA LYS A 687 6.85 11.57 -18.40
C LYS A 687 5.52 11.04 -17.87
N PHE A 688 4.97 11.68 -16.85
CA PHE A 688 3.64 11.37 -16.30
C PHE A 688 2.57 11.37 -17.40
N SER A 689 2.45 12.48 -18.14
CA SER A 689 1.47 12.63 -19.23
C SER A 689 1.62 11.57 -20.33
N ARG A 690 2.85 11.08 -20.59
CA ARG A 690 3.11 9.99 -21.53
C ARG A 690 2.60 8.66 -20.99
N ILE A 691 2.85 8.35 -19.71
CA ILE A 691 2.39 7.11 -19.06
C ILE A 691 0.86 7.03 -19.01
N VAL A 692 0.18 8.11 -18.58
CA VAL A 692 -1.30 8.14 -18.51
C VAL A 692 -1.93 7.92 -19.89
N ARG A 693 -1.37 8.50 -20.95
CA ARG A 693 -1.83 8.28 -22.33
C ARG A 693 -1.59 6.84 -22.80
N LEU A 694 -0.40 6.28 -22.56
CA LEU A 694 -0.10 4.87 -22.87
C LEU A 694 -1.07 3.90 -22.16
N ALA A 695 -1.43 4.18 -20.90
CA ALA A 695 -2.40 3.39 -20.16
C ALA A 695 -3.82 3.46 -20.76
N GLN A 696 -4.28 4.68 -21.13
CA GLN A 696 -5.58 4.92 -21.78
C GLN A 696 -5.67 4.24 -23.16
N ASP A 697 -4.64 4.43 -23.99
CA ASP A 697 -4.55 3.86 -25.35
C ASP A 697 -4.53 2.31 -25.31
N GLY A 698 -3.83 1.75 -24.32
CA GLY A 698 -3.60 0.32 -24.14
C GLY A 698 -4.67 -0.42 -23.33
N TRP A 699 -4.21 -1.11 -22.29
CA TRP A 699 -5.00 -2.01 -21.43
C TRP A 699 -5.11 -1.50 -19.98
N GLY A 700 -4.87 -0.22 -19.74
CA GLY A 700 -4.71 0.36 -18.39
C GLY A 700 -3.30 0.20 -17.81
N GLU A 701 -2.31 -0.03 -18.66
CA GLU A 701 -0.90 -0.30 -18.31
C GLU A 701 0.05 0.47 -19.24
N PRO A 702 1.23 0.91 -18.77
CA PRO A 702 1.72 0.76 -17.41
C PRO A 702 1.04 1.73 -16.43
N GLY A 703 0.98 1.34 -15.14
CA GLY A 703 0.68 2.29 -14.08
C GLY A 703 1.81 3.31 -13.91
N PHE A 704 1.61 4.29 -13.03
CA PHE A 704 2.68 5.22 -12.64
C PHE A 704 2.92 5.15 -11.14
N PHE A 705 4.07 5.67 -10.72
CA PHE A 705 4.48 5.65 -9.33
C PHE A 705 5.30 6.89 -8.93
N PHE A 706 4.71 7.81 -8.13
CA PHE A 706 5.17 9.20 -7.94
C PHE A 706 5.93 9.46 -6.63
N THR A 707 7.24 9.78 -6.66
CA THR A 707 8.03 10.04 -5.41
C THR A 707 9.49 10.48 -5.65
N HIS A 708 10.18 10.99 -4.61
CA HIS A 708 11.42 11.80 -4.59
C HIS A 708 12.83 11.08 -4.49
N ASP A 709 13.32 10.34 -5.51
CA ASP A 709 14.54 9.45 -5.64
C ASP A 709 14.15 8.06 -6.21
N LEU A 710 13.90 7.83 -7.51
CA LEU A 710 13.69 6.53 -8.25
C LEU A 710 13.13 5.21 -7.62
N ASP A 711 12.82 5.06 -6.34
CA ASP A 711 13.53 4.02 -5.66
C ASP A 711 12.92 3.69 -4.29
N TYR A 712 11.82 2.93 -4.24
CA TYR A 712 10.45 3.20 -4.69
C TYR A 712 9.84 2.04 -5.54
N GLY A 713 8.63 1.54 -5.21
CA GLY A 713 8.00 0.33 -5.78
C GLY A 713 6.46 0.36 -5.97
N THR A 714 5.76 -0.80 -5.90
CA THR A 714 4.48 -0.94 -5.16
C THR A 714 4.25 -2.37 -4.62
N ASN A 715 3.36 -2.60 -3.63
CA ASN A 715 2.82 -3.96 -3.45
C ASN A 715 1.99 -4.34 -4.69
N PRO A 716 1.60 -5.61 -4.89
CA PRO A 716 0.84 -6.00 -6.08
C PRO A 716 -0.58 -5.42 -6.23
N CYS A 717 -1.01 -4.44 -5.41
CA CYS A 717 -2.34 -3.86 -5.40
C CYS A 717 -2.36 -2.31 -5.33
N GLY A 718 -1.23 -1.64 -5.16
CA GLY A 718 -1.13 -0.18 -5.20
C GLY A 718 -1.70 0.55 -3.98
N GLU A 719 -2.44 -0.10 -3.08
CA GLU A 719 -3.12 0.55 -1.93
C GLU A 719 -2.18 0.89 -0.79
N ILE A 720 -0.94 0.52 -0.99
CA ILE A 720 0.08 0.39 -0.01
C ILE A 720 1.30 1.16 -0.67
N GLY A 721 2.01 2.08 0.05
CA GLY A 721 3.36 2.72 -0.16
C GLY A 721 4.64 2.46 0.77
N LEU A 722 5.66 1.69 0.28
CA LEU A 722 6.82 0.66 0.53
C LEU A 722 8.25 1.31 0.17
N HIS A 723 9.39 0.93 0.80
CA HIS A 723 10.84 1.31 0.48
C HIS A 723 12.19 0.29 0.51
N PRO A 724 12.47 -0.96 -0.02
CA PRO A 724 13.01 -2.19 0.69
C PRO A 724 14.56 -2.42 0.84
N LYS A 725 15.19 -1.93 1.88
CA LYS A 725 16.49 -2.36 2.39
C LYS A 725 16.34 -2.23 3.89
N THR A 726 17.27 -1.63 4.58
CA THR A 726 16.88 -0.58 5.49
C THR A 726 18.07 0.32 5.68
N ARG A 727 18.35 0.63 6.93
CA ARG A 727 19.00 1.78 7.37
C ARG A 727 20.45 1.85 6.83
N ASP A 728 21.16 0.74 6.59
CA ASP A 728 22.35 0.66 5.70
C ASP A 728 22.10 0.04 4.30
N GLY A 729 21.33 0.67 3.41
CA GLY A 729 21.52 0.66 1.95
C GLY A 729 21.48 -0.64 1.09
N VAL A 730 21.24 -1.86 1.59
CA VAL A 730 21.28 -3.15 0.83
C VAL A 730 19.94 -3.95 0.74
N SER A 731 19.60 -4.55 -0.42
CA SER A 731 18.27 -4.92 -0.99
C SER A 731 17.41 -6.01 -0.34
N GLY A 732 16.13 -5.70 -0.08
CA GLY A 732 15.01 -6.49 -0.64
C GLY A 732 13.84 -6.88 0.27
N PHE A 733 12.59 -6.48 -0.06
CA PHE A 733 11.27 -6.98 0.41
C PHE A 733 10.69 -6.34 1.81
N ALA A 734 9.40 -6.38 2.32
CA ALA A 734 8.65 -6.39 3.66
C ALA A 734 7.28 -7.15 3.78
N PHE A 735 6.17 -6.70 4.42
CA PHE A 735 4.93 -7.53 4.56
C PHE A 735 3.62 -6.82 4.18
N CYS A 736 2.46 -7.26 4.71
CA CYS A 736 1.21 -6.49 4.81
C CYS A 736 0.03 -7.24 5.49
N ASN A 737 -0.60 -6.63 6.50
CA ASN A 737 -1.36 -7.33 7.55
C ASN A 737 -2.77 -6.70 7.69
N LEU A 738 -3.45 -6.63 6.54
CA LEU A 738 -4.71 -5.93 6.29
C LEU A 738 -5.89 -6.45 7.14
N CYS A 739 -6.88 -5.59 7.37
CA CYS A 739 -8.26 -5.94 7.76
C CYS A 739 -9.23 -5.04 6.98
N GLU A 740 -10.53 -5.34 6.96
CA GLU A 740 -11.52 -4.52 6.23
C GLU A 740 -12.70 -4.15 7.11
N VAL A 741 -13.17 -2.90 6.99
CA VAL A 741 -14.39 -2.40 7.62
C VAL A 741 -15.48 -2.29 6.55
N ASN A 742 -16.61 -2.97 6.78
CA ASN A 742 -17.71 -3.09 5.83
C ASN A 742 -18.71 -1.94 5.97
N MET A 743 -18.44 -0.82 5.30
CA MET A 743 -19.27 0.39 5.36
C MET A 743 -20.71 0.18 4.87
N ALA A 744 -20.94 -0.83 4.02
CA ALA A 744 -22.27 -1.22 3.56
C ALA A 744 -23.14 -1.86 4.67
N ARG A 745 -22.55 -2.42 5.74
CA ARG A 745 -23.28 -2.98 6.89
C ARG A 745 -23.40 -2.03 8.09
N ILE A 746 -22.63 -0.94 8.12
CA ILE A 746 -22.63 0.06 9.20
C ILE A 746 -23.76 1.08 9.04
N ARG A 747 -24.39 1.51 10.14
CA ARG A 747 -25.57 2.42 10.14
C ARG A 747 -25.37 3.72 10.92
N THR A 748 -24.46 3.77 11.89
CA THR A 748 -24.15 5.00 12.64
C THR A 748 -22.64 5.27 12.72
N ARG A 749 -22.29 6.51 13.06
CA ARG A 749 -20.92 6.97 13.30
C ARG A 749 -20.25 6.21 14.46
N GLU A 750 -21.01 5.94 15.51
CA GLU A 750 -20.59 5.20 16.70
C GLU A 750 -20.33 3.72 16.37
N GLU A 751 -21.11 3.15 15.44
CA GLU A 751 -20.86 1.81 14.91
C GLU A 751 -19.65 1.77 13.96
N PHE A 752 -19.43 2.81 13.14
CA PHE A 752 -18.22 2.94 12.31
C PHE A 752 -16.97 2.95 13.20
N VAL A 753 -16.94 3.85 14.18
CA VAL A 753 -15.91 3.92 15.23
C VAL A 753 -15.67 2.53 15.84
N ALA A 754 -16.71 1.86 16.34
CA ALA A 754 -16.56 0.56 17.01
C ALA A 754 -16.10 -0.58 16.08
N CYS A 755 -16.42 -0.53 14.78
CA CYS A 755 -15.88 -1.48 13.79
C CYS A 755 -14.43 -1.17 13.43
N ALA A 756 -14.05 0.11 13.33
CA ALA A 756 -12.66 0.52 13.12
C ALA A 756 -11.78 0.11 14.30
N ARG A 757 -12.26 0.29 15.55
CA ARG A 757 -11.67 -0.26 16.78
C ARG A 757 -11.37 -1.76 16.65
N ALA A 758 -12.41 -2.55 16.35
CA ALA A 758 -12.30 -4.01 16.25
C ALA A 758 -11.39 -4.48 15.11
N ALA A 759 -11.39 -3.78 13.97
CA ALA A 759 -10.49 -4.08 12.85
C ALA A 759 -9.03 -3.80 13.21
N SER A 760 -8.75 -2.67 13.90
CA SER A 760 -7.42 -2.38 14.47
C SER A 760 -6.97 -3.47 15.43
N LEU A 761 -7.80 -3.81 16.42
CA LEU A 761 -7.52 -4.87 17.41
C LEU A 761 -7.19 -6.20 16.73
N ILE A 762 -8.00 -6.66 15.78
CA ILE A 762 -7.75 -7.92 15.07
C ILE A 762 -6.46 -7.83 14.28
N GLY A 763 -6.26 -6.74 13.53
CA GLY A 763 -5.04 -6.55 12.75
C GLY A 763 -3.77 -6.46 13.61
N THR A 764 -3.91 -6.09 14.89
CA THR A 764 -2.90 -6.01 15.96
C THR A 764 -2.53 -7.38 16.48
N LEU A 765 -3.51 -8.17 16.92
CA LEU A 765 -3.29 -9.59 17.25
C LEU A 765 -2.77 -10.41 16.05
N GLN A 766 -3.14 -10.03 14.82
CA GLN A 766 -2.61 -10.64 13.59
C GLN A 766 -1.15 -10.33 13.37
N ALA A 767 -0.77 -9.09 13.60
CA ALA A 767 0.61 -8.66 13.56
C ALA A 767 1.31 -9.12 14.84
N GLY A 768 1.28 -10.44 15.01
CA GLY A 768 1.45 -11.17 16.25
C GLY A 768 2.42 -12.36 16.20
N TYR A 769 2.95 -12.78 15.04
CA TYR A 769 3.63 -14.09 14.89
C TYR A 769 4.86 -14.07 13.95
N THR A 770 6.07 -14.45 14.39
CA THR A 770 7.31 -13.87 13.83
C THR A 770 8.70 -14.59 13.75
N GLU A 771 8.80 -15.84 13.31
CA GLU A 771 10.07 -16.60 13.08
C GLU A 771 10.35 -17.02 11.61
N PHE A 772 11.58 -16.86 11.07
CA PHE A 772 11.93 -16.99 9.63
C PHE A 772 13.09 -17.90 9.20
N ARG A 773 12.78 -19.18 9.12
CA ARG A 773 13.77 -20.24 8.95
C ARG A 773 14.33 -20.46 7.53
N TYR A 774 14.19 -19.55 6.56
CA TYR A 774 14.69 -19.77 5.18
C TYR A 774 14.93 -18.49 4.38
N LEU A 775 13.94 -17.62 4.44
CA LEU A 775 14.11 -16.20 4.28
C LEU A 775 15.45 -15.80 4.91
N SER A 776 16.22 -14.98 4.20
CA SER A 776 17.62 -14.67 4.48
C SER A 776 17.82 -14.00 5.86
N LYS A 777 18.88 -13.20 6.06
CA LYS A 777 18.94 -12.15 7.07
C LYS A 777 18.95 -10.94 6.10
N ALA A 778 17.86 -10.74 5.30
CA ALA A 778 17.05 -9.53 4.96
C ALA A 778 15.84 -9.11 5.79
N SER A 779 14.60 -9.62 5.75
CA SER A 779 13.31 -9.11 6.36
C SER A 779 12.89 -8.99 7.80
N HIS A 780 13.17 -9.94 8.65
CA HIS A 780 12.84 -9.92 10.03
C HIS A 780 13.29 -8.59 10.74
N GLU A 781 13.90 -7.55 10.13
CA GLU A 781 13.90 -6.12 10.63
C GLU A 781 12.88 -5.21 9.92
N ILE A 782 12.35 -5.70 8.83
CA ILE A 782 11.32 -5.05 8.04
C ILE A 782 9.96 -5.58 8.38
N ALA A 783 9.98 -6.68 9.10
CA ALA A 783 9.07 -6.83 10.16
C ALA A 783 9.77 -7.27 11.44
N THR A 784 10.92 -6.64 11.75
CA THR A 784 10.87 -5.80 12.94
C THR A 784 11.67 -4.52 13.11
N THR A 785 11.05 -3.55 13.80
CA THR A 785 11.11 -2.08 13.87
C THR A 785 9.63 -1.35 14.06
N ASP A 786 8.40 -1.14 13.42
CA ASP A 786 7.46 -1.09 12.17
C ASP A 786 6.23 -2.08 12.03
N ALA A 787 5.67 -2.36 10.81
CA ALA A 787 4.73 -3.45 10.34
C ALA A 787 3.24 -3.27 9.86
N LEU A 788 2.89 -3.25 8.56
CA LEU A 788 1.55 -2.85 8.04
C LEU A 788 0.31 -3.53 8.66
N LEU A 789 -0.45 -2.79 9.46
CA LEU A 789 -1.91 -2.78 9.37
C LEU A 789 -2.33 -2.41 7.94
N GLY A 790 -3.61 -2.58 7.67
CA GLY A 790 -4.24 -2.00 6.50
C GLY A 790 -5.72 -2.18 6.66
N ILE A 791 -6.28 -1.42 7.60
CA ILE A 791 -7.72 -1.25 7.81
C ILE A 791 -8.25 -0.53 6.59
N GLY A 792 -8.70 -1.33 5.63
CA GLY A 792 -9.46 -0.85 4.49
C GLY A 792 -10.85 -0.40 4.91
N LEU A 793 -11.38 0.56 4.17
CA LEU A 793 -12.82 0.78 4.08
C LEU A 793 -13.30 0.17 2.77
N THR A 794 -14.20 -0.81 2.83
CA THR A 794 -14.86 -1.36 1.63
C THR A 794 -16.36 -1.16 1.71
N GLY A 795 -17.00 -1.01 0.56
CA GLY A 795 -18.40 -0.61 0.44
C GLY A 795 -18.62 0.86 0.78
N MET A 796 -17.64 1.74 0.54
CA MET A 796 -17.81 3.18 0.82
C MET A 796 -18.92 3.78 -0.06
N ALA A 797 -18.97 3.37 -1.33
CA ALA A 797 -20.01 3.79 -2.26
C ALA A 797 -21.42 3.25 -1.91
N ASP A 798 -21.53 2.17 -1.13
CA ASP A 798 -22.82 1.66 -0.61
C ASP A 798 -23.42 2.59 0.47
N ASN A 799 -22.59 3.40 1.14
CA ASN A 799 -22.97 4.27 2.25
C ASN A 799 -22.19 5.61 2.27
N PRO A 800 -22.22 6.41 1.18
CA PRO A 800 -21.29 7.54 1.00
C PRO A 800 -21.55 8.68 2.00
N ASP A 801 -22.80 8.90 2.42
CA ASP A 801 -23.17 9.96 3.37
C ASP A 801 -22.49 9.80 4.75
N LEU A 802 -21.98 8.61 5.08
CA LEU A 802 -21.18 8.29 6.28
C LEU A 802 -19.73 7.91 5.94
N ALA A 803 -19.51 7.09 4.90
CA ALA A 803 -18.20 6.54 4.57
C ALA A 803 -17.27 7.51 3.83
N MET A 804 -17.82 8.58 3.25
CA MET A 804 -17.06 9.69 2.64
C MET A 804 -17.25 10.99 3.45
N ASN A 805 -17.68 10.86 4.72
CA ASN A 805 -17.82 11.99 5.64
C ASN A 805 -16.52 12.17 6.41
N GLY A 806 -15.74 13.20 6.07
CA GLY A 806 -14.40 13.40 6.63
C GLY A 806 -14.34 13.48 8.16
N TYR A 807 -15.38 14.00 8.84
CA TYR A 807 -15.43 14.00 10.31
C TYR A 807 -15.62 12.58 10.87
N ALA A 808 -16.50 11.78 10.28
CA ALA A 808 -16.71 10.39 10.70
C ALA A 808 -15.51 9.49 10.34
N GLN A 809 -14.85 9.72 9.19
CA GLN A 809 -13.61 9.04 8.82
C GLN A 809 -12.48 9.38 9.80
N GLN A 810 -12.30 10.65 10.13
CA GLN A 810 -11.25 11.09 11.07
C GLN A 810 -11.51 10.57 12.50
N GLU A 811 -12.75 10.62 12.99
CA GLU A 811 -13.10 10.04 14.29
C GLU A 811 -12.88 8.52 14.33
N ALA A 812 -13.21 7.80 13.25
CA ALA A 812 -12.99 6.36 13.16
C ALA A 812 -11.49 5.99 12.99
N ALA A 813 -10.70 6.81 12.28
CA ALA A 813 -9.26 6.63 12.13
C ALA A 813 -8.55 6.84 13.47
N ASN A 814 -8.80 7.97 14.14
CA ASN A 814 -8.30 8.25 15.49
C ASN A 814 -8.76 7.19 16.51
N ALA A 815 -10.00 6.70 16.40
CA ALA A 815 -10.47 5.63 17.27
C ALA A 815 -9.81 4.28 16.96
N ALA A 816 -9.44 4.02 15.71
CA ALA A 816 -8.69 2.83 15.32
C ALA A 816 -7.28 2.91 15.92
N THR A 817 -6.51 3.99 15.68
CA THR A 817 -5.15 4.20 16.24
C THR A 817 -5.14 3.98 17.75
N MET A 818 -5.97 4.71 18.50
CA MET A 818 -6.08 4.58 19.96
C MET A 818 -6.52 3.18 20.43
N THR A 819 -7.25 2.42 19.60
CA THR A 819 -7.74 1.10 20.02
C THR A 819 -6.66 0.08 19.98
N ASN A 820 -5.95 -0.01 18.85
CA ASN A 820 -4.76 -0.79 18.95
C ASN A 820 -3.85 -0.20 20.01
N GLU A 821 -3.84 1.12 20.29
CA GLU A 821 -2.79 1.68 21.16
C GLU A 821 -2.84 1.09 22.57
N THR A 822 -4.06 0.79 22.96
CA THR A 822 -4.41 0.02 24.13
C THR A 822 -4.08 -1.48 24.00
N VAL A 823 -4.64 -2.18 22.99
CA VAL A 823 -4.43 -3.62 22.73
C VAL A 823 -2.95 -3.96 22.58
N ALA A 824 -2.20 -2.97 22.16
CA ALA A 824 -0.81 -3.03 21.84
C ALA A 824 0.03 -3.32 23.06
N ALA A 825 0.05 -2.37 23.99
CA ALA A 825 0.72 -2.48 25.26
C ALA A 825 0.25 -3.73 26.03
N MET A 826 -0.97 -4.21 25.79
CA MET A 826 -1.51 -5.47 26.36
C MET A 826 -0.87 -6.75 25.80
N ILE A 827 -0.53 -6.81 24.51
CA ILE A 827 0.23 -7.94 23.93
C ILE A 827 1.73 -7.65 23.76
N GLY A 828 2.16 -6.48 24.25
CA GLY A 828 3.55 -6.05 24.37
C GLY A 828 4.09 -5.01 23.37
N ILE A 829 3.29 -4.18 22.67
CA ILE A 829 3.59 -3.80 21.25
C ILE A 829 3.51 -2.28 20.84
N PRO A 830 4.18 -1.77 19.73
CA PRO A 830 4.31 -0.36 19.26
C PRO A 830 3.31 0.17 18.22
N THR A 831 3.10 1.50 18.02
CA THR A 831 1.96 2.14 17.29
C THR A 831 1.97 2.15 15.74
N ALA A 832 1.22 1.24 15.08
CA ALA A 832 0.83 1.10 13.67
C ALA A 832 0.88 2.35 12.79
N GLN A 833 2.10 2.76 12.53
CA GLN A 833 2.62 3.68 11.53
C GLN A 833 2.01 3.69 10.07
N ARG A 834 1.00 2.87 9.78
CA ARG A 834 -0.39 3.22 9.39
C ARG A 834 -1.42 2.10 9.59
N VAL A 835 -2.41 2.36 10.44
CA VAL A 835 -3.70 1.66 10.46
C VAL A 835 -4.38 1.67 9.11
N THR A 836 -4.60 2.84 8.51
CA THR A 836 -5.77 3.11 7.64
C THR A 836 -5.41 3.15 6.15
N CYS A 837 -5.75 2.14 5.35
CA CYS A 837 -5.60 2.17 3.87
C CYS A 837 -6.95 2.29 3.17
N VAL A 838 -6.97 2.39 1.84
CA VAL A 838 -8.15 1.96 1.07
C VAL A 838 -7.74 1.06 -0.09
N LYS A 839 -8.05 -0.23 0.06
CA LYS A 839 -7.76 -1.27 -0.91
C LYS A 839 -8.74 -1.25 -2.09
N PRO A 840 -8.31 -1.53 -3.33
CA PRO A 840 -9.19 -1.97 -4.40
C PRO A 840 -9.65 -3.41 -4.07
N SER A 841 -10.60 -3.53 -3.13
CA SER A 841 -10.80 -4.73 -2.32
C SER A 841 -11.54 -5.89 -3.01
N GLY A 842 -11.18 -6.19 -4.26
CA GLY A 842 -11.93 -7.05 -5.20
C GLY A 842 -12.06 -8.54 -4.86
N THR A 843 -11.59 -8.99 -3.69
CA THR A 843 -11.99 -10.28 -3.09
C THR A 843 -12.66 -10.09 -1.73
N ALA A 844 -12.13 -9.23 -0.84
CA ALA A 844 -12.73 -9.01 0.47
C ALA A 844 -14.12 -8.34 0.38
N SER A 845 -14.37 -7.49 -0.63
CA SER A 845 -15.72 -6.95 -0.88
C SER A 845 -16.71 -8.03 -1.34
N LEU A 846 -16.24 -9.11 -1.96
CA LEU A 846 -17.06 -10.27 -2.32
C LEU A 846 -17.38 -11.10 -1.07
N GLU A 847 -16.34 -11.42 -0.29
CA GLU A 847 -16.41 -12.07 1.02
C GLU A 847 -17.36 -11.34 1.99
N LEU A 848 -17.44 -10.01 1.92
CA LEU A 848 -18.27 -9.16 2.77
C LEU A 848 -19.71 -8.92 2.26
N GLY A 849 -20.15 -9.67 1.24
CA GLY A 849 -21.52 -9.63 0.71
C GLY A 849 -21.68 -9.00 -0.67
N GLY A 850 -20.64 -9.05 -1.51
CA GLY A 850 -20.67 -8.48 -2.87
C GLY A 850 -20.66 -6.94 -2.94
N VAL A 851 -20.20 -6.28 -1.87
CA VAL A 851 -20.25 -4.82 -1.68
C VAL A 851 -19.26 -4.07 -2.59
N GLY A 852 -19.38 -2.74 -2.66
CA GLY A 852 -18.44 -1.86 -3.37
C GLY A 852 -16.98 -2.12 -3.01
N SER A 853 -16.09 -2.07 -4.00
CA SER A 853 -14.70 -2.52 -3.87
C SER A 853 -13.79 -1.39 -3.38
N GLY A 854 -13.61 -1.27 -2.07
CA GLY A 854 -12.93 -0.10 -1.48
C GLY A 854 -13.78 1.16 -1.59
N ILE A 855 -13.15 2.24 -2.06
CA ILE A 855 -13.79 3.52 -2.39
C ILE A 855 -14.62 3.51 -3.70
N HIS A 856 -14.39 2.55 -4.59
CA HIS A 856 -14.89 2.64 -5.97
C HIS A 856 -16.43 2.66 -6.06
N PRO A 857 -17.01 3.55 -6.90
CA PRO A 857 -18.43 3.49 -7.23
C PRO A 857 -18.77 2.16 -7.91
N HIS A 858 -20.04 1.74 -7.84
CA HIS A 858 -20.46 0.49 -8.48
C HIS A 858 -20.33 0.56 -10.01
N HIS A 859 -20.04 -0.56 -10.66
CA HIS A 859 -19.87 -0.59 -12.11
C HIS A 859 -21.12 -0.13 -12.87
N ALA A 860 -22.30 -0.51 -12.37
CA ALA A 860 -23.60 -0.02 -12.82
C ALA A 860 -24.63 -0.18 -11.69
N ARG A 861 -25.85 0.33 -11.88
CA ARG A 861 -26.96 0.11 -10.92
C ARG A 861 -27.30 -1.36 -10.76
N ARG A 862 -27.18 -2.14 -11.83
CA ARG A 862 -27.30 -3.60 -11.90
C ARG A 862 -26.21 -4.13 -12.83
N TYR A 863 -25.51 -5.19 -12.41
CA TYR A 863 -24.50 -5.85 -13.23
C TYR A 863 -24.34 -7.33 -12.85
N LEU A 864 -24.00 -8.16 -13.84
CA LEU A 864 -23.61 -9.54 -13.60
C LEU A 864 -22.15 -9.56 -13.14
N ARG A 865 -21.90 -10.13 -11.95
CA ARG A 865 -20.57 -10.30 -11.36
C ARG A 865 -20.08 -11.72 -11.64
N ARG A 866 -19.01 -11.85 -12.43
CA ARG A 866 -18.40 -13.15 -12.77
C ARG A 866 -17.29 -13.52 -11.79
N VAL A 867 -17.37 -14.73 -11.23
CA VAL A 867 -16.29 -15.39 -10.51
C VAL A 867 -15.77 -16.54 -11.39
N THR A 868 -14.45 -16.60 -11.63
CA THR A 868 -13.85 -17.71 -12.39
C THR A 868 -13.50 -18.83 -11.42
N ALA A 869 -13.92 -20.06 -11.74
CA ALA A 869 -13.70 -21.25 -10.91
C ALA A 869 -13.23 -22.43 -11.77
N ASN A 870 -12.52 -23.37 -11.15
CA ASN A 870 -12.05 -24.56 -11.84
C ASN A 870 -13.16 -25.65 -11.87
N PRO A 871 -13.41 -26.36 -12.99
CA PRO A 871 -14.41 -27.43 -13.07
C PRO A 871 -14.18 -28.62 -12.12
N LEU A 872 -12.98 -28.74 -11.56
CA LEU A 872 -12.61 -29.76 -10.58
C LEU A 872 -12.80 -29.30 -9.12
N GLU A 873 -13.08 -28.02 -8.88
CA GLU A 873 -13.28 -27.45 -7.55
C GLU A 873 -14.61 -27.96 -6.93
N PRO A 874 -14.60 -28.66 -5.79
CA PRO A 874 -15.83 -29.23 -5.21
C PRO A 874 -16.90 -28.17 -4.86
N VAL A 875 -16.48 -26.96 -4.45
CA VAL A 875 -17.39 -25.82 -4.18
C VAL A 875 -18.12 -25.37 -5.45
N ALA A 876 -17.40 -25.29 -6.58
CA ALA A 876 -17.94 -24.90 -7.88
C ALA A 876 -18.91 -25.97 -8.44
N ARG A 877 -18.63 -27.25 -8.19
CA ARG A 877 -19.51 -28.37 -8.56
C ARG A 877 -20.84 -28.31 -7.81
N LEU A 878 -20.80 -28.21 -6.48
CA LEU A 878 -22.03 -28.09 -5.68
C LEU A 878 -22.85 -26.85 -6.06
N PHE A 879 -22.20 -25.70 -6.30
CA PHE A 879 -22.90 -24.51 -6.80
C PHE A 879 -23.58 -24.76 -8.16
N ARG A 880 -22.89 -25.44 -9.09
CA ARG A 880 -23.45 -25.80 -10.41
C ARG A 880 -24.57 -26.84 -10.33
N GLU A 881 -24.52 -27.78 -9.40
CA GLU A 881 -25.57 -28.79 -9.19
C GLU A 881 -26.88 -28.15 -8.73
N VAL A 882 -26.81 -27.11 -7.89
CA VAL A 882 -27.98 -26.38 -7.39
C VAL A 882 -28.42 -25.26 -8.34
N ASN A 883 -27.48 -24.56 -8.98
CA ASN A 883 -27.72 -23.37 -9.84
C ASN A 883 -27.02 -23.49 -11.22
N PRO A 884 -27.35 -24.50 -12.05
CA PRO A 884 -26.67 -24.73 -13.34
C PRO A 884 -26.88 -23.58 -14.34
N HIS A 885 -27.97 -22.83 -14.21
CA HIS A 885 -28.29 -21.64 -15.03
C HIS A 885 -27.40 -20.42 -14.72
N MET A 886 -26.64 -20.46 -13.63
CA MET A 886 -25.71 -19.39 -13.21
C MET A 886 -24.25 -19.73 -13.54
N VAL A 887 -23.99 -20.69 -14.44
CA VAL A 887 -22.62 -21.13 -14.76
C VAL A 887 -22.38 -21.14 -16.27
N GLU A 888 -21.50 -20.26 -16.73
CA GLU A 888 -20.99 -20.24 -18.10
C GLU A 888 -19.68 -21.05 -18.21
N VAL A 889 -19.33 -21.51 -19.41
CA VAL A 889 -18.05 -22.19 -19.69
C VAL A 889 -17.18 -21.31 -20.59
N LYS A 890 -15.93 -21.09 -20.20
CA LYS A 890 -14.95 -20.28 -20.94
C LYS A 890 -14.23 -21.11 -22.02
N PRO A 891 -13.64 -20.47 -23.05
CA PRO A 891 -12.89 -21.16 -24.10
C PRO A 891 -11.68 -21.98 -23.62
N ASN A 892 -11.13 -21.69 -22.43
CA ASN A 892 -10.04 -22.45 -21.81
C ASN A 892 -10.54 -23.61 -20.91
N GLY A 893 -11.85 -23.85 -20.84
CA GLY A 893 -12.47 -24.90 -20.02
C GLY A 893 -12.86 -24.48 -18.60
N ASP A 894 -12.37 -23.34 -18.08
CA ASP A 894 -12.80 -22.81 -16.78
C ASP A 894 -14.28 -22.45 -16.77
N TRP A 895 -14.89 -22.43 -15.58
CA TRP A 895 -16.26 -21.94 -15.40
C TRP A 895 -16.26 -20.47 -14.99
N ALA A 896 -17.30 -19.74 -15.40
CA ALA A 896 -17.65 -18.43 -14.87
C ALA A 896 -19.00 -18.52 -14.15
N LEU A 897 -18.98 -18.41 -12.83
CA LEU A 897 -20.18 -18.35 -12.00
C LEU A 897 -20.71 -16.91 -12.02
N VAL A 898 -21.99 -16.74 -12.32
CA VAL A 898 -22.62 -15.47 -12.69
C VAL A 898 -23.60 -15.03 -11.61
N PHE A 899 -23.19 -14.05 -10.79
CA PHE A 899 -23.97 -13.55 -9.67
C PHE A 899 -24.61 -12.18 -10.00
N PRO A 900 -25.95 -12.05 -10.05
CA PRO A 900 -26.62 -10.76 -10.16
C PRO A 900 -26.26 -9.83 -8.99
N THR A 901 -25.64 -8.69 -9.24
CA THR A 901 -25.26 -7.68 -8.22
C THR A 901 -25.97 -6.35 -8.47
N GLN A 902 -26.70 -5.83 -7.47
CA GLN A 902 -27.43 -4.56 -7.56
C GLN A 902 -26.89 -3.57 -6.52
N ALA A 903 -26.54 -2.37 -6.95
CA ALA A 903 -26.07 -1.29 -6.09
C ALA A 903 -27.20 -0.75 -5.17
N PRO A 904 -26.92 -0.36 -3.91
CA PRO A 904 -27.91 0.27 -3.02
C PRO A 904 -28.49 1.60 -3.55
N ASP A 905 -29.70 1.94 -3.08
CA ASP A 905 -30.48 3.10 -3.54
C ASP A 905 -29.88 4.45 -3.11
N GLY A 906 -29.12 5.07 -4.03
CA GLY A 906 -28.39 6.31 -3.78
C GLY A 906 -26.95 6.10 -3.31
N SER A 907 -26.37 4.95 -3.65
CA SER A 907 -24.94 4.82 -4.01
C SER A 907 -24.67 5.59 -5.32
N ASP A 908 -23.42 5.69 -5.76
CA ASP A 908 -23.06 6.17 -7.10
C ASP A 908 -22.42 5.08 -7.96
N THR A 909 -22.44 5.27 -9.29
CA THR A 909 -21.87 4.33 -10.27
C THR A 909 -20.87 4.99 -11.21
N VAL A 910 -20.03 4.19 -11.86
CA VAL A 910 -18.99 4.62 -12.83
C VAL A 910 -19.57 5.43 -14.02
N LYS A 911 -20.89 5.37 -14.28
CA LYS A 911 -21.57 6.21 -15.28
C LYS A 911 -22.18 7.50 -14.73
N GLU A 912 -22.36 7.61 -13.42
CA GLU A 912 -23.07 8.71 -12.75
C GLU A 912 -22.12 9.69 -12.06
N MET A 913 -20.94 9.23 -11.65
CA MET A 913 -19.86 10.01 -11.06
C MET A 913 -18.76 10.23 -12.11
N CYS A 914 -18.35 11.48 -12.34
CA CYS A 914 -17.25 11.78 -13.27
C CYS A 914 -15.88 11.48 -12.64
N ALA A 915 -14.83 11.35 -13.46
CA ALA A 915 -13.49 11.03 -12.97
C ALA A 915 -12.93 12.10 -12.01
N LEU A 916 -13.36 13.36 -12.16
CA LEU A 916 -12.95 14.47 -11.29
C LEU A 916 -13.66 14.44 -9.92
N GLU A 917 -14.97 14.14 -9.88
CA GLU A 917 -15.72 13.91 -8.64
C GLU A 917 -15.20 12.69 -7.88
N PHE A 918 -14.84 11.62 -8.59
CA PHE A 918 -14.22 10.44 -7.98
C PHE A 918 -12.83 10.76 -7.41
N LEU A 919 -12.02 11.55 -8.12
CA LEU A 919 -10.75 12.06 -7.58
C LEU A 919 -10.98 12.92 -6.33
N GLU A 920 -12.03 13.73 -6.25
CA GLU A 920 -12.35 14.50 -5.04
C GLU A 920 -12.76 13.60 -3.86
N CYS A 921 -13.44 12.47 -4.11
CA CYS A 921 -13.70 11.45 -3.08
C CYS A 921 -12.41 10.77 -2.60
N VAL A 922 -11.51 10.43 -3.54
CA VAL A 922 -10.18 9.85 -3.27
C VAL A 922 -9.33 10.81 -2.42
N LEU A 923 -9.26 12.08 -2.82
CA LEU A 923 -8.49 13.13 -2.17
C LEU A 923 -9.10 13.52 -0.80
N GLY A 924 -10.42 13.57 -0.66
CA GLY A 924 -11.06 13.77 0.64
C GLY A 924 -10.85 12.60 1.60
N THR A 925 -10.85 11.37 1.09
CA THR A 925 -10.54 10.15 1.87
C THR A 925 -9.05 10.12 2.27
N TYR A 926 -8.16 10.64 1.44
CA TYR A 926 -6.76 10.85 1.79
C TYR A 926 -6.64 11.75 3.04
N ASP A 927 -7.20 12.95 2.98
CA ASP A 927 -7.08 13.93 4.08
C ASP A 927 -7.75 13.49 5.39
N SER A 928 -8.74 12.58 5.33
CA SER A 928 -9.63 12.29 6.47
C SER A 928 -9.65 10.83 6.96
N TRP A 929 -9.19 9.88 6.16
CA TRP A 929 -8.97 8.48 6.60
C TRP A 929 -7.48 8.17 6.65
N ILE A 930 -6.75 8.50 5.60
CA ILE A 930 -5.33 8.13 5.46
C ILE A 930 -4.38 9.00 6.29
N VAL A 931 -4.60 10.32 6.33
CA VAL A 931 -3.74 11.29 7.06
C VAL A 931 -4.06 11.37 8.56
N PRO A 932 -5.31 11.18 9.04
CA PRO A 932 -5.63 10.95 10.45
C PRO A 932 -5.60 9.46 10.84
N GLY A 933 -5.35 8.61 9.84
CA GLY A 933 -4.14 7.83 9.94
C GLY A 933 -2.93 8.71 10.30
N THR A 934 -2.00 8.89 9.37
CA THR A 934 -0.57 9.33 9.44
C THR A 934 0.03 10.19 10.63
N VAL A 935 -0.29 9.92 11.91
CA VAL A 935 0.32 10.30 13.25
C VAL A 935 1.89 10.32 13.48
N GLY A 936 2.78 10.64 12.53
CA GLY A 936 4.26 10.69 12.75
C GLY A 936 5.02 10.41 11.45
N GLN A 937 6.12 9.61 11.17
CA GLN A 937 7.52 9.41 11.71
C GLN A 937 8.66 8.23 11.49
N ARG A 938 8.94 7.46 10.35
CA ARG A 938 10.08 6.53 9.77
C ARG A 938 10.94 6.57 8.35
N SER A 939 10.48 6.45 7.03
CA SER A 939 10.58 6.92 5.52
C SER A 939 9.53 7.96 4.80
N PRO A 940 9.60 9.31 4.47
CA PRO A 940 8.40 10.26 4.56
C PRO A 940 7.32 10.39 3.45
N GLY A 941 6.82 11.61 3.16
CA GLY A 941 6.44 12.13 1.83
C GLY A 941 5.54 11.26 0.97
N LEU A 942 4.67 10.52 1.66
CA LEU A 942 3.47 9.86 1.17
C LEU A 942 2.61 9.48 2.38
N THR A 943 1.96 8.32 2.36
CA THR A 943 0.80 7.94 3.19
C THR A 943 0.47 6.45 2.95
N HIS A 944 -0.57 5.91 3.59
CA HIS A 944 -1.26 4.72 3.06
C HIS A 944 -1.93 5.17 1.76
N ASN A 945 -2.02 4.35 0.72
CA ASN A 945 -2.63 4.84 -0.51
C ASN A 945 -4.15 4.62 -0.54
N VAL A 946 -4.86 5.55 -1.16
CA VAL A 946 -6.24 5.33 -1.62
C VAL A 946 -6.13 4.75 -3.03
N SER A 947 -5.82 3.45 -3.13
CA SER A 947 -5.61 2.84 -4.45
C SER A 947 -6.91 2.70 -5.20
N ALA A 948 -6.94 3.47 -6.29
CA ALA A 948 -8.01 3.54 -7.23
C ALA A 948 -7.53 3.19 -8.63
N THR A 949 -8.40 2.51 -9.38
CA THR A 949 -8.38 2.57 -10.84
C THR A 949 -9.34 3.67 -11.25
N VAL A 950 -8.80 4.84 -11.61
CA VAL A 950 -9.62 5.94 -12.13
C VAL A 950 -10.05 5.57 -13.54
N THR A 951 -11.36 5.44 -13.73
CA THR A 951 -11.95 5.18 -15.05
C THR A 951 -12.15 6.51 -15.76
N VAL A 952 -11.49 6.69 -16.91
CA VAL A 952 -11.37 7.98 -17.59
C VAL A 952 -12.09 7.94 -18.94
N ARG A 953 -12.94 8.94 -19.20
CA ARG A 953 -13.48 9.23 -20.53
C ARG A 953 -12.56 10.19 -21.29
N ASP A 954 -12.58 10.13 -22.61
CA ASP A 954 -11.56 10.80 -23.43
C ASP A 954 -11.65 12.34 -23.33
N GLU A 955 -12.83 12.88 -23.05
CA GLU A 955 -13.04 14.30 -22.75
C GLU A 955 -12.56 14.73 -21.35
N GLU A 956 -12.43 13.79 -20.40
CA GLU A 956 -11.93 14.05 -19.05
C GLU A 956 -10.40 13.98 -18.95
N LEU A 957 -9.75 13.28 -19.88
CA LEU A 957 -8.35 12.84 -19.78
C LEU A 957 -7.37 13.96 -19.42
N GLN A 958 -7.49 15.13 -20.03
CA GLN A 958 -6.60 16.26 -19.73
C GLN A 958 -6.86 16.83 -18.32
N GLY A 959 -8.13 17.00 -17.94
CA GLY A 959 -8.49 17.45 -16.58
C GLY A 959 -8.07 16.46 -15.51
N VAL A 960 -8.13 15.15 -15.79
CA VAL A 960 -7.61 14.10 -14.89
C VAL A 960 -6.09 14.18 -14.76
N ILE A 961 -5.36 14.35 -15.87
CA ILE A 961 -3.90 14.55 -15.85
C ILE A 961 -3.54 15.79 -15.03
N ASP A 962 -4.21 16.93 -15.22
CA ASP A 962 -3.91 18.15 -14.49
C ASP A 962 -4.33 18.09 -13.00
N LYS A 963 -5.50 17.55 -12.67
CA LYS A 963 -5.95 17.34 -11.27
C LYS A 963 -5.02 16.41 -10.50
N VAL A 964 -4.57 15.30 -11.12
CA VAL A 964 -3.60 14.37 -10.51
C VAL A 964 -2.20 15.00 -10.45
N TRP A 965 -1.83 15.87 -11.39
CA TRP A 965 -0.58 16.62 -11.34
C TRP A 965 -0.54 17.63 -10.18
N GLU A 966 -1.61 18.41 -10.03
CA GLU A 966 -1.83 19.36 -8.94
C GLU A 966 -1.85 18.68 -7.57
N ASN A 967 -2.30 17.42 -7.51
CA ASN A 967 -2.44 16.64 -6.28
C ASN A 967 -1.44 15.46 -6.21
N ARG A 968 -0.30 15.55 -6.90
CA ARG A 968 0.75 14.50 -6.95
C ARG A 968 1.36 14.15 -5.58
N ASP A 969 1.19 15.01 -4.59
CA ASP A 969 1.63 14.82 -3.20
C ASP A 969 0.55 14.19 -2.31
N ARG A 970 -0.63 13.92 -2.89
CA ARG A 970 -1.77 13.20 -2.29
C ARG A 970 -2.07 11.86 -3.01
N ILE A 971 -1.19 11.42 -3.92
CA ILE A 971 -1.38 10.23 -4.75
C ILE A 971 -0.05 9.48 -4.91
N ALA A 972 -0.05 8.19 -4.57
CA ALA A 972 1.15 7.38 -4.50
C ALA A 972 1.48 6.59 -5.78
N ALA A 973 0.73 5.51 -5.98
CA ALA A 973 0.47 4.86 -7.23
C ALA A 973 -1.01 5.10 -7.58
N MET A 974 -1.33 5.10 -8.87
CA MET A 974 -2.71 5.05 -9.33
C MET A 974 -2.72 4.41 -10.71
N SER A 975 -3.81 3.72 -11.02
CA SER A 975 -4.04 3.13 -12.33
C SER A 975 -5.12 3.91 -13.06
N PHE A 976 -4.94 4.07 -14.37
CA PHE A 976 -5.94 4.67 -15.25
C PHE A 976 -6.48 3.60 -16.19
N ALA A 977 -7.78 3.61 -16.44
CA ALA A 977 -8.40 2.71 -17.39
C ALA A 977 -9.40 3.46 -18.27
N PRO A 978 -9.44 3.21 -19.59
CA PRO A 978 -10.47 3.78 -20.44
C PRO A 978 -11.83 3.21 -20.05
N ILE A 979 -12.90 4.03 -20.10
CA ILE A 979 -14.27 3.58 -19.77
C ILE A 979 -14.77 2.38 -20.62
N THR A 980 -14.11 2.12 -21.75
CA THR A 980 -14.37 0.98 -22.64
C THR A 980 -13.69 -0.32 -22.22
N ILE A 981 -12.87 -0.34 -21.16
CA ILE A 981 -12.02 -1.49 -20.79
C ILE A 981 -12.79 -2.80 -20.60
N ASP A 982 -13.91 -2.78 -19.86
CA ASP A 982 -14.74 -3.97 -19.64
C ASP A 982 -15.40 -4.47 -20.96
N LYS A 983 -15.52 -3.62 -22.00
CA LYS A 983 -15.97 -4.01 -23.35
C LYS A 983 -14.84 -4.58 -24.23
N LYS A 984 -13.57 -4.52 -23.81
CA LYS A 984 -12.42 -5.14 -24.52
C LYS A 984 -12.24 -6.64 -24.20
N PHE A 985 -13.01 -7.23 -23.28
CA PHE A 985 -12.82 -8.61 -22.79
C PHE A 985 -14.06 -9.52 -22.91
N PRO A 986 -13.95 -10.67 -23.61
CA PRO A 986 -14.91 -11.77 -23.45
C PRO A 986 -14.94 -12.26 -21.99
N PHE A 987 -16.13 -12.54 -21.46
CA PHE A 987 -16.34 -12.91 -20.04
C PHE A 987 -15.83 -11.86 -19.03
N ALA A 988 -16.08 -10.57 -19.31
CA ALA A 988 -15.74 -9.46 -18.43
C ALA A 988 -16.18 -9.71 -16.97
N PRO A 989 -15.35 -9.37 -15.95
CA PRO A 989 -15.65 -9.64 -14.54
C PRO A 989 -16.91 -8.93 -14.00
N ARG A 990 -17.39 -7.92 -14.73
CA ARG A 990 -18.60 -7.12 -14.47
C ARG A 990 -19.23 -6.82 -15.84
N GLU A 991 -20.53 -7.01 -15.95
CA GLU A 991 -21.30 -6.75 -17.19
C GLU A 991 -22.56 -5.96 -16.79
N ALA A 992 -22.64 -4.71 -17.21
CA ALA A 992 -23.78 -3.83 -16.90
C ALA A 992 -25.06 -4.32 -17.58
N ILE A 993 -26.19 -4.21 -16.87
CA ILE A 993 -27.52 -4.44 -17.44
C ILE A 993 -27.94 -3.17 -18.18
N GLU A 994 -27.96 -3.20 -19.52
CA GLU A 994 -28.20 -2.04 -20.38
C GLU A 994 -29.42 -2.20 -21.32
N THR A 995 -29.76 -3.43 -21.71
CA THR A 995 -30.83 -3.75 -22.68
C THR A 995 -31.99 -4.53 -22.05
N GLU A 996 -33.11 -4.65 -22.77
CA GLU A 996 -34.26 -5.47 -22.34
C GLU A 996 -33.89 -6.96 -22.21
N ALA A 997 -33.02 -7.46 -23.09
CA ALA A 997 -32.49 -8.82 -23.01
C ALA A 997 -31.61 -9.03 -21.76
N ASP A 998 -30.87 -8.01 -21.33
CA ASP A 998 -30.10 -8.07 -20.09
C ASP A 998 -31.01 -8.08 -18.86
N GLU A 999 -32.10 -7.31 -18.85
CA GLU A 999 -33.10 -7.34 -17.77
C GLU A 999 -33.88 -8.66 -17.71
N GLU A 1000 -34.25 -9.28 -18.85
CA GLU A 1000 -34.85 -10.62 -18.87
C GLU A 1000 -33.88 -11.69 -18.35
N ARG A 1001 -32.61 -11.63 -18.79
CA ARG A 1001 -31.53 -12.51 -18.33
C ARG A 1001 -31.29 -12.35 -16.83
N TRP A 1002 -31.20 -11.12 -16.35
CA TRP A 1002 -31.07 -10.75 -14.94
C TRP A 1002 -32.24 -11.30 -14.10
N ALA A 1003 -33.47 -11.06 -14.53
CA ALA A 1003 -34.67 -11.55 -13.85
C ALA A 1003 -34.72 -13.08 -13.83
N THR A 1004 -34.29 -13.75 -14.90
CA THR A 1004 -34.23 -15.21 -15.01
C THR A 1004 -33.21 -15.81 -14.05
N LEU A 1005 -32.02 -15.21 -13.91
CA LEU A 1005 -30.99 -15.67 -12.97
C LEU A 1005 -31.52 -15.64 -11.52
N ILE A 1006 -32.18 -14.56 -11.11
CA ILE A 1006 -32.78 -14.41 -9.77
C ILE A 1006 -33.97 -15.36 -9.57
N ARG A 1007 -34.91 -15.40 -10.54
CA ARG A 1007 -36.16 -16.20 -10.48
C ARG A 1007 -35.92 -17.70 -10.27
N HIS A 1008 -34.79 -18.21 -10.75
CA HIS A 1008 -34.45 -19.64 -10.65
C HIS A 1008 -33.31 -19.93 -9.66
N TYR A 1009 -32.73 -18.92 -9.02
CA TYR A 1009 -31.71 -19.12 -7.98
C TYR A 1009 -32.28 -19.90 -6.78
N ARG A 1010 -31.44 -20.76 -6.21
CA ARG A 1010 -31.70 -21.52 -4.98
C ARG A 1010 -30.48 -21.41 -4.06
N PRO A 1011 -30.66 -21.03 -2.77
CA PRO A 1011 -29.58 -21.04 -1.80
C PRO A 1011 -28.87 -22.39 -1.71
N VAL A 1012 -27.54 -22.35 -1.60
CA VAL A 1012 -26.68 -23.54 -1.55
C VAL A 1012 -26.29 -23.80 -0.10
N ASP A 1013 -26.81 -24.88 0.50
CA ASP A 1013 -26.37 -25.31 1.84
C ASP A 1013 -25.01 -26.00 1.76
N TYR A 1014 -23.96 -25.19 1.87
CA TYR A 1014 -22.58 -25.65 1.92
C TYR A 1014 -22.23 -26.50 3.16
N SER A 1015 -23.09 -26.59 4.19
CA SER A 1015 -22.86 -27.51 5.31
C SER A 1015 -23.15 -28.98 4.93
N LEU A 1016 -23.91 -29.21 3.85
CA LEU A 1016 -24.16 -30.53 3.28
C LEU A 1016 -23.06 -30.99 2.31
N MET A 1017 -22.19 -30.07 1.88
CA MET A 1017 -21.03 -30.35 1.02
C MET A 1017 -20.16 -31.48 1.58
N ARG A 1018 -19.69 -32.39 0.74
CA ARG A 1018 -18.69 -33.42 1.10
C ARG A 1018 -17.56 -33.44 0.07
N GLU A 1019 -16.34 -33.76 0.51
CA GLU A 1019 -15.21 -34.04 -0.40
C GLU A 1019 -14.69 -35.47 -0.15
N GLU A 1020 -14.49 -36.23 -1.23
CA GLU A 1020 -13.90 -37.57 -1.18
C GLU A 1020 -12.37 -37.47 -1.02
N PRO A 1021 -11.72 -38.26 -0.14
CA PRO A 1021 -10.25 -38.33 0.02
C PRO A 1021 -9.47 -38.88 -1.20
N GLY A 1022 -9.65 -38.27 -2.37
CA GLY A 1022 -9.09 -38.72 -3.64
C GLY A 1022 -9.61 -37.97 -4.88
N SER A 1023 -10.72 -37.23 -4.80
CA SER A 1023 -11.48 -36.77 -5.98
C SER A 1023 -10.93 -35.55 -6.73
N VAL A 1024 -9.62 -35.50 -7.02
CA VAL A 1024 -9.01 -34.54 -7.96
C VAL A 1024 -7.97 -35.23 -8.85
N ASN A 1025 -8.36 -36.34 -9.50
CA ASN A 1025 -7.61 -36.85 -10.65
C ASN A 1025 -8.01 -36.06 -11.91
N ARG A 1026 -7.02 -35.57 -12.66
CA ARG A 1026 -7.20 -35.31 -14.09
C ARG A 1026 -7.37 -36.67 -14.81
N PRO A 1027 -8.33 -36.83 -15.74
CA PRO A 1027 -8.37 -38.02 -16.57
C PRO A 1027 -7.16 -38.02 -17.52
N GLY A 1028 -6.27 -39.02 -17.40
CA GLY A 1028 -5.10 -39.14 -18.27
C GLY A 1028 -3.92 -39.97 -17.77
N LEU A 1029 -3.84 -40.30 -16.48
CA LEU A 1029 -2.81 -41.19 -15.92
C LEU A 1029 -3.45 -42.26 -15.03
N GLU A 1030 -3.08 -43.52 -15.27
CA GLU A 1030 -3.58 -44.67 -14.52
C GLU A 1030 -2.85 -44.83 -13.17
N PRO A 1031 -3.53 -45.28 -12.10
CA PRO A 1031 -2.92 -45.46 -10.79
C PRO A 1031 -2.04 -46.72 -10.75
N ALA A 1032 -0.73 -46.56 -10.87
CA ALA A 1032 0.22 -47.60 -10.54
C ALA A 1032 0.09 -47.99 -9.05
N CYS A 1033 0.05 -49.29 -8.77
CA CYS A 1033 -0.51 -49.83 -7.53
C CYS A 1033 0.23 -49.47 -6.23
N VAL A 1034 -0.58 -49.24 -5.19
CA VAL A 1034 -0.50 -49.83 -3.84
C VAL A 1034 0.88 -50.36 -3.40
N GLY A 1035 1.46 -49.72 -2.38
CA GLY A 1035 2.50 -50.27 -1.53
C GLY A 1035 2.38 -49.71 -0.11
N GLU A 1036 2.25 -50.59 0.89
CA GLU A 1036 2.09 -50.22 2.30
C GLU A 1036 3.46 -50.03 2.97
N SER A 1037 3.72 -48.90 3.64
CA SER A 1037 4.62 -48.79 4.80
C SER A 1037 4.74 -47.36 5.35
N CYS A 1038 4.94 -47.28 6.67
CA CYS A 1038 5.56 -46.22 7.51
C CYS A 1038 5.18 -44.73 7.28
N GLU A 1039 4.73 -43.96 8.28
CA GLU A 1039 5.31 -43.66 9.61
C GLU A 1039 6.50 -42.69 9.58
N ILE A 1040 6.43 -41.71 10.50
CA ILE A 1040 7.22 -40.46 10.61
C ILE A 1040 6.88 -39.45 9.50
#